data_AF-A0A1X0P2V2-F1
#
_entry.id   AF-A0A1X0P2V2-F1
#
_cell.length_a   1.000
_cell.length_b   1.000
_cell.length_c   1.000
_cell.angle_alpha   90.00
_cell.angle_beta   90.00
_cell.angle_gamma   90.00
#
_symmetry.space_group_name_H-M   'P 1'
#
loop_
_entity.id
_entity.type
_entity.pdbx_description
1 polymer ?
#
loop_
_entity_poly.entity_id
_entity_poly.type
_entity_poly.pdbx_seq_one_letter_code
_entity_poly.pdbx_strand_id
1 'polypeptide(L)'
;MGDIIRIKRHYYVHLLDNNTNVTRCIVGPLVYTRKEHERCLFDPLPCIVIPPRCYCVVQNPCVRDKSGKPRLDGNNSVMLRMGVEEIRFEQEPFPLEPGEILKQENDEWLFKLKAIPINKGYHVRCICDFKDSERGLVRAGMEWMEEGPKTYIPRVEVKIIREVDAYTIIPNTALHLQALVDFKDRNGIDRSAGDLWMHRTVGAYLPAVEEQLLSIVEGIILTETKAIHLEARRTFTDVYGKIRKAGEQWLITKDDAPVHIPDVHEKLITTVQAVVLTGKEYCIIVNPVGKDGLNQFGKQDVRRGECSFFLHPGEKLTGLQSVKVIGEDEALLLQAIKSFEENGLRRRAGETWLLRGVAEYAPDLNVRVLEQRSVIPLDKNEGIYVMDTRTGVVRAVIGSPYMLNEHEVLWEKHLSTEVEELLASPNGCSKQIGLNDKFVSSRVKHHIVRFNVQHNAAVQIYDYKQKKPRVVLGPNLVILSPEEEFTVLSLSGGKPKKPNTLQCLQLFLGPRFSSDTVIVETSDHASLQLNLSYNWYFDVDRKNPDAKIFSVPDFVGDCCKTIASRVRGAVAAEDFDSFHRNSAKIIREAVFGCDQSGEIKDVLRFAANNLVVTNIDIQSVEPTDAKTRDSLQKSVQLAIEITTKSQEAAARHGKERKDQEAKGKLERQKLLDKIEVERAKTKWLELQAKSEAVQASGQSVAEAKAKAESLLIEVESELKQAQIRAKAYRITAESELKKQKQKYDLELEFAKRQNELEITKARQVAEAETERIRRMVNAIGRETIVAIAQAGPELQAKLLGGLGLKGYLITDGKSPVNLFNTAQSMLGGSSKEHS
;
A
#
# COMPACT_ATOMS: atom_id res chain seq x y z
N MET A 1 -102.25 -113.92 38.81
CA MET A 1 -100.98 -114.39 38.19
C MET A 1 -99.89 -113.43 38.65
N GLY A 2 -98.83 -113.92 39.31
CA GLY A 2 -97.77 -113.04 39.81
C GLY A 2 -96.82 -112.62 38.69
N ASP A 3 -96.44 -111.34 38.66
CA ASP A 3 -95.41 -110.85 37.74
C ASP A 3 -94.07 -111.56 37.99
N ILE A 4 -93.49 -112.08 36.91
CA ILE A 4 -92.19 -112.76 36.93
C ILE A 4 -91.11 -111.76 36.57
N ILE A 5 -90.21 -111.46 37.51
CA ILE A 5 -89.10 -110.52 37.33
C ILE A 5 -87.85 -111.32 36.99
N ARG A 6 -87.33 -111.15 35.77
CA ARG A 6 -86.11 -111.82 35.30
C ARG A 6 -84.89 -110.95 35.54
N ILE A 7 -84.23 -111.14 36.69
CA ILE A 7 -83.02 -110.41 37.05
C ILE A 7 -81.82 -111.12 36.39
N LYS A 8 -81.15 -110.44 35.46
CA LYS A 8 -79.97 -110.95 34.77
C LYS A 8 -78.75 -111.01 35.71
N ARG A 9 -77.70 -111.72 35.32
CA ARG A 9 -76.41 -111.72 36.06
C ARG A 9 -75.86 -110.29 36.11
N HIS A 10 -75.39 -109.84 37.28
CA HIS A 10 -74.94 -108.46 37.54
C HIS A 10 -76.02 -107.38 37.27
N TYR A 11 -77.28 -107.73 37.49
CA TYR A 11 -78.39 -106.79 37.63
C TYR A 11 -79.00 -106.92 39.03
N TYR A 12 -79.63 -105.86 39.53
CA TYR A 12 -80.31 -105.84 40.81
C TYR A 12 -81.64 -105.08 40.75
N VAL A 13 -82.53 -105.38 41.69
CA VAL A 13 -83.80 -104.68 41.88
C VAL A 13 -84.09 -104.50 43.36
N HIS A 14 -84.73 -103.39 43.72
CA HIS A 14 -85.25 -103.19 45.08
C HIS A 14 -86.72 -103.58 45.13
N LEU A 15 -87.07 -104.48 46.06
CA LEU A 15 -88.44 -104.85 46.37
C LEU A 15 -88.83 -104.26 47.73
N LEU A 16 -89.90 -103.47 47.73
CA LEU A 16 -90.60 -103.02 48.93
C LEU A 16 -91.66 -104.07 49.30
N ASP A 17 -91.60 -104.59 50.52
CA ASP A 17 -92.69 -105.35 51.12
C ASP A 17 -93.67 -104.37 51.79
N ASN A 18 -94.90 -104.27 51.25
CA ASN A 18 -95.91 -103.33 51.72
C ASN A 18 -96.50 -103.71 53.10
N ASN A 19 -96.32 -104.95 53.57
CA ASN A 19 -96.78 -105.37 54.90
C ASN A 19 -95.83 -104.92 56.01
N THR A 20 -94.53 -104.87 55.71
CA THR A 20 -93.46 -104.54 56.68
C THR A 20 -92.83 -103.17 56.43
N ASN A 21 -93.12 -102.53 55.28
CA ASN A 21 -92.43 -101.36 54.73
C ASN A 21 -90.90 -101.54 54.57
N VAL A 22 -90.43 -102.79 54.50
CA VAL A 22 -89.01 -103.10 54.34
C VAL A 22 -88.66 -103.20 52.86
N THR A 23 -87.75 -102.34 52.41
CA THR A 23 -87.11 -102.46 51.09
C THR A 23 -85.89 -103.37 51.19
N ARG A 24 -85.80 -104.36 50.29
CA ARG A 24 -84.64 -105.26 50.18
C ARG A 24 -84.06 -105.28 48.77
N CYS A 25 -82.74 -105.40 48.66
CA CYS A 25 -82.06 -105.63 47.40
C CYS A 25 -82.09 -107.10 47.00
N ILE A 26 -82.38 -107.39 45.72
CA ILE A 26 -82.23 -108.71 45.12
C ILE A 26 -81.30 -108.60 43.92
N VAL A 27 -80.21 -109.36 43.94
CA VAL A 27 -79.19 -109.43 42.88
C VAL A 27 -79.36 -110.71 42.07
N GLY A 28 -79.23 -110.63 40.74
CA GLY A 28 -79.30 -111.78 39.85
C GLY A 28 -77.96 -112.52 39.65
N PRO A 29 -77.96 -113.69 38.99
CA PRO A 29 -79.03 -114.19 38.13
C PRO A 29 -80.13 -114.91 38.92
N LEU A 30 -81.35 -114.37 38.88
CA LEU A 30 -82.51 -114.96 39.55
C LEU A 30 -83.79 -114.63 38.76
N VAL A 31 -84.63 -115.63 38.56
CA VAL A 31 -86.03 -115.42 38.14
C VAL A 31 -86.86 -115.36 39.41
N TYR A 32 -87.30 -114.17 39.80
CA TYR A 32 -88.02 -113.94 41.04
C TYR A 32 -89.52 -113.73 40.75
N THR A 33 -90.36 -114.57 41.33
CA THR A 33 -91.82 -114.42 41.26
C THR A 33 -92.27 -113.49 42.39
N ARG A 34 -92.82 -112.32 42.04
CA ARG A 34 -93.26 -111.32 43.02
C ARG A 34 -94.46 -111.83 43.84
N LYS A 35 -94.41 -111.70 45.16
CA LYS A 35 -95.59 -111.97 46.03
C LYS A 35 -96.57 -110.80 45.97
N GLU A 36 -97.84 -111.03 46.33
CA GLU A 36 -98.90 -110.02 46.21
C GLU A 36 -98.66 -108.77 47.08
N HIS A 37 -97.98 -108.90 48.22
CA HIS A 37 -97.60 -107.78 49.10
C HIS A 37 -96.29 -107.08 48.69
N GLU A 38 -95.61 -107.53 47.63
CA GLU A 38 -94.31 -106.99 47.22
C GLU A 38 -94.46 -106.06 46.00
N ARG A 39 -93.75 -104.93 46.00
CA ARG A 39 -93.70 -103.94 44.92
C ARG A 39 -92.26 -103.70 44.48
N CYS A 40 -92.00 -103.70 43.18
CA CYS A 40 -90.70 -103.25 42.64
C CYS A 40 -90.64 -101.72 42.70
N LEU A 41 -89.50 -101.17 43.12
CA LEU A 41 -89.28 -99.72 43.09
C LEU A 41 -88.82 -99.23 41.70
N PHE A 42 -88.15 -100.09 40.93
CA PHE A 42 -87.66 -99.82 39.57
C PHE A 42 -87.52 -101.13 38.78
N ASP A 43 -87.37 -101.03 37.45
CA ASP A 43 -87.00 -102.18 36.61
C ASP A 43 -85.53 -102.58 36.85
N PRO A 44 -85.13 -103.88 36.74
CA PRO A 44 -83.79 -104.33 37.09
C PRO A 44 -82.66 -103.48 36.46
N LEU A 45 -81.85 -102.86 37.32
CA LEU A 45 -80.73 -102.00 36.95
C LEU A 45 -79.41 -102.78 36.93
N PRO A 46 -78.42 -102.39 36.09
CA PRO A 46 -77.10 -103.00 36.14
C PRO A 46 -76.39 -102.68 37.46
N CYS A 47 -75.68 -103.65 38.03
CA CYS A 47 -74.75 -103.41 39.14
C CYS A 47 -73.65 -102.43 38.73
N ILE A 48 -73.15 -101.66 39.69
CA ILE A 48 -72.07 -100.71 39.48
C ILE A 48 -70.78 -101.50 39.24
N VAL A 49 -70.14 -101.23 38.10
CA VAL A 49 -68.82 -101.74 37.73
C VAL A 49 -67.83 -100.59 37.78
N ILE A 50 -66.77 -100.73 38.55
CA ILE A 50 -65.68 -99.74 38.66
C ILE A 50 -64.46 -100.32 37.94
N PRO A 51 -64.07 -99.80 36.77
CA PRO A 51 -62.89 -100.27 36.05
C PRO A 51 -61.59 -99.98 36.83
N PRO A 52 -60.48 -100.67 36.48
CA PRO A 52 -59.17 -100.39 37.05
C PRO A 52 -58.78 -98.91 36.95
N ARG A 53 -58.20 -98.39 38.04
CA ARG A 53 -57.81 -96.97 38.20
C ARG A 53 -58.96 -95.96 38.16
N CYS A 54 -60.20 -96.40 38.35
CA CYS A 54 -61.34 -95.53 38.62
C CYS A 54 -61.84 -95.70 40.07
N TYR A 55 -62.66 -94.76 40.51
CA TYR A 55 -63.43 -94.81 41.75
C TYR A 55 -64.80 -94.18 41.56
N CYS A 56 -65.74 -94.48 42.45
CA CYS A 56 -66.96 -93.68 42.62
C CYS A 56 -67.16 -93.30 44.09
N VAL A 57 -68.05 -92.36 44.35
CA VAL A 57 -68.40 -91.92 45.70
C VAL A 57 -69.85 -92.29 45.98
N VAL A 58 -70.08 -93.08 47.04
CA VAL A 58 -71.41 -93.50 47.48
C VAL A 58 -71.77 -92.73 48.75
N GLN A 59 -72.87 -92.00 48.72
CA GLN A 59 -73.47 -91.33 49.87
C GLN A 59 -74.38 -92.29 50.63
N ASN A 60 -74.40 -92.16 51.96
CA ASN A 60 -75.12 -93.01 52.90
C ASN A 60 -74.77 -94.52 52.76
N PRO A 61 -73.48 -94.89 52.76
CA PRO A 61 -73.05 -96.27 52.52
C PRO A 61 -73.55 -97.23 53.60
N CYS A 62 -73.91 -98.45 53.19
CA CYS A 62 -74.36 -99.49 54.12
C CYS A 62 -73.27 -99.85 55.16
N VAL A 63 -73.71 -100.18 56.36
CA VAL A 63 -72.88 -100.80 57.39
C VAL A 63 -72.65 -102.25 56.98
N ARG A 64 -71.40 -102.69 56.91
CA ARG A 64 -71.05 -104.08 56.53
C ARG A 64 -70.54 -104.86 57.72
N ASP A 65 -70.98 -106.11 57.84
CA ASP A 65 -70.46 -107.06 58.83
C ASP A 65 -69.09 -107.61 58.41
N LYS A 66 -68.43 -108.37 59.30
CA LYS A 66 -67.09 -108.95 59.08
C LYS A 66 -66.97 -109.84 57.82
N SER A 67 -68.10 -110.26 57.25
CA SER A 67 -68.20 -111.06 56.01
C SER A 67 -68.53 -110.21 54.76
N GLY A 68 -68.46 -108.88 54.85
CA GLY A 68 -68.63 -107.94 53.72
C GLY A 68 -70.09 -107.70 53.28
N LYS A 69 -71.06 -108.38 53.90
CA LYS A 69 -72.50 -108.25 53.63
C LYS A 69 -73.12 -107.07 54.38
N PRO A 70 -74.18 -106.43 53.84
CA PRO A 70 -74.91 -105.37 54.54
C PRO A 70 -75.54 -105.90 55.84
N ARG A 71 -75.32 -105.17 56.93
CA ARG A 71 -75.91 -105.46 58.24
C ARG A 71 -77.37 -105.00 58.25
N LEU A 72 -78.24 -105.86 58.75
CA LEU A 72 -79.66 -105.57 58.89
C LEU A 72 -79.97 -105.08 60.31
N ASP A 73 -80.92 -104.15 60.41
CA ASP A 73 -81.49 -103.67 61.67
C ASP A 73 -82.57 -104.64 62.22
N GLY A 74 -83.09 -104.41 63.42
CA GLY A 74 -84.13 -105.23 64.04
C GLY A 74 -85.42 -105.37 63.20
N ASN A 75 -85.69 -104.40 62.32
CA ASN A 75 -86.78 -104.44 61.35
C ASN A 75 -86.40 -105.09 60.00
N ASN A 76 -85.24 -105.76 59.92
CA ASN A 76 -84.74 -106.45 58.73
C ASN A 76 -84.40 -105.54 57.52
N SER A 77 -84.32 -104.22 57.72
CA SER A 77 -83.85 -103.21 56.76
C SER A 77 -82.33 -103.01 56.83
N VAL A 78 -81.70 -102.63 55.72
CA VAL A 78 -80.24 -102.37 55.68
C VAL A 78 -79.88 -101.14 56.53
N MET A 79 -78.91 -101.27 57.43
CA MET A 79 -78.35 -100.13 58.18
C MET A 79 -77.44 -99.29 57.28
N LEU A 80 -77.66 -97.97 57.24
CA LEU A 80 -76.85 -97.01 56.48
C LEU A 80 -76.09 -96.05 57.41
N ARG A 81 -74.89 -95.62 57.00
CA ARG A 81 -74.17 -94.51 57.64
C ARG A 81 -74.65 -93.18 57.05
N MET A 82 -75.79 -92.70 57.53
CA MET A 82 -76.41 -91.45 57.06
C MET A 82 -75.44 -90.26 57.20
N GLY A 83 -75.33 -89.45 56.14
CA GLY A 83 -74.46 -88.26 56.10
C GLY A 83 -72.97 -88.56 55.89
N VAL A 84 -72.58 -89.83 55.70
CA VAL A 84 -71.21 -90.23 55.38
C VAL A 84 -71.09 -90.50 53.88
N GLU A 85 -69.93 -90.19 53.29
CA GLU A 85 -69.56 -90.64 51.95
C GLU A 85 -68.54 -91.78 52.04
N GLU A 86 -68.56 -92.72 51.10
CA GLU A 86 -67.58 -93.80 50.96
C GLU A 86 -67.06 -93.84 49.53
N ILE A 87 -65.74 -93.81 49.40
CA ILE A 87 -65.06 -93.99 48.12
C ILE A 87 -64.92 -95.50 47.85
N ARG A 88 -65.48 -95.98 46.74
CA ARG A 88 -65.34 -97.37 46.28
C ARG A 88 -64.38 -97.40 45.09
N PHE A 89 -63.40 -98.30 45.16
CA PHE A 89 -62.41 -98.54 44.11
C PHE A 89 -62.78 -99.80 43.29
N GLU A 90 -61.88 -100.28 42.44
CA GLU A 90 -62.03 -101.54 41.70
C GLU A 90 -62.40 -102.70 42.66
N GLN A 91 -63.58 -103.28 42.45
CA GLN A 91 -64.11 -104.42 43.20
C GLN A 91 -65.14 -105.18 42.34
N GLU A 92 -65.63 -106.33 42.82
CA GLU A 92 -66.68 -107.08 42.12
C GLU A 92 -67.95 -106.24 41.90
N PRO A 93 -68.68 -106.42 40.77
CA PRO A 93 -69.86 -105.61 40.46
C PRO A 93 -70.92 -105.67 41.57
N PHE A 94 -71.23 -104.52 42.16
CA PHE A 94 -72.06 -104.41 43.36
C PHE A 94 -73.38 -103.67 43.09
N PRO A 95 -74.49 -104.05 43.75
CA PRO A 95 -75.70 -103.24 43.76
C PRO A 95 -75.51 -102.00 44.64
N LEU A 96 -76.31 -100.96 44.42
CA LEU A 96 -76.61 -100.00 45.49
C LEU A 96 -77.61 -100.64 46.44
N GLU A 97 -77.37 -100.57 47.74
CA GLU A 97 -78.36 -100.99 48.74
C GLU A 97 -79.48 -99.93 48.88
N PRO A 98 -80.67 -100.28 49.40
CA PRO A 98 -81.78 -99.32 49.56
C PRO A 98 -81.38 -98.11 50.39
N GLY A 99 -81.35 -96.93 49.76
CA GLY A 99 -80.94 -95.66 50.36
C GLY A 99 -79.46 -95.26 50.18
N GLU A 100 -78.62 -96.13 49.60
CA GLU A 100 -77.33 -95.70 49.05
C GLU A 100 -77.57 -94.84 47.80
N ILE A 101 -76.90 -93.68 47.71
CA ILE A 101 -76.99 -92.78 46.57
C ILE A 101 -75.61 -92.67 45.92
N LEU A 102 -75.54 -92.87 44.60
CA LEU A 102 -74.32 -92.68 43.84
C LEU A 102 -74.14 -91.18 43.54
N LYS A 103 -73.07 -90.58 44.06
CA LYS A 103 -72.77 -89.15 43.86
C LYS A 103 -72.39 -88.89 42.41
N GLN A 104 -73.00 -87.86 41.82
CA GLN A 104 -72.69 -87.36 40.49
C GLN A 104 -72.09 -85.96 40.60
N GLU A 105 -70.99 -85.72 39.89
CA GLU A 105 -70.40 -84.39 39.70
C GLU A 105 -70.34 -84.14 38.19
N ASN A 106 -71.01 -83.07 37.71
CA ASN A 106 -71.14 -82.75 36.28
C ASN A 106 -71.68 -83.91 35.43
N ASP A 107 -72.76 -84.56 35.89
CA ASP A 107 -73.40 -85.75 35.30
C ASP A 107 -72.51 -87.02 35.20
N GLU A 108 -71.25 -86.97 35.65
CA GLU A 108 -70.36 -88.14 35.78
C GLU A 108 -70.38 -88.70 37.21
N TRP A 109 -70.40 -90.03 37.35
CA TRP A 109 -70.30 -90.75 38.63
C TRP A 109 -69.03 -91.58 38.78
N LEU A 110 -68.27 -91.76 37.69
CA LEU A 110 -67.09 -92.62 37.61
C LEU A 110 -65.84 -91.77 37.38
N PHE A 111 -65.08 -91.57 38.44
CA PHE A 111 -63.91 -90.68 38.43
C PHE A 111 -62.62 -91.47 38.23
N LYS A 112 -61.71 -90.94 37.41
CA LYS A 112 -60.37 -91.54 37.22
C LYS A 112 -59.44 -91.11 38.35
N LEU A 113 -58.63 -92.03 38.87
CA LEU A 113 -57.56 -91.71 39.81
C LEU A 113 -56.55 -90.75 39.14
N LYS A 114 -56.20 -89.67 39.83
CA LYS A 114 -55.27 -88.66 39.31
C LYS A 114 -53.83 -89.14 39.49
N ALA A 115 -53.07 -89.17 38.41
CA ALA A 115 -51.62 -89.40 38.48
C ALA A 115 -50.90 -88.07 38.74
N ILE A 116 -50.13 -87.99 39.82
CA ILE A 116 -49.21 -86.89 40.09
C ILE A 116 -47.90 -87.22 39.36
N PRO A 117 -47.50 -86.46 38.32
CA PRO A 117 -46.25 -86.71 37.61
C PRO A 117 -45.05 -86.25 38.45
N ILE A 118 -43.84 -86.56 37.98
CA ILE A 118 -42.60 -86.01 38.58
C ILE A 118 -42.61 -84.47 38.50
N ASN A 119 -41.94 -83.82 39.46
CA ASN A 119 -41.86 -82.36 39.58
C ASN A 119 -43.20 -81.65 39.82
N LYS A 120 -44.23 -82.39 40.27
CA LYS A 120 -45.52 -81.84 40.72
C LYS A 120 -45.93 -82.39 42.08
N GLY A 121 -46.77 -81.62 42.77
CA GLY A 121 -47.46 -82.07 43.97
C GLY A 121 -48.89 -81.52 44.06
N TYR A 122 -49.73 -82.19 44.85
CA TYR A 122 -51.02 -81.64 45.26
C TYR A 122 -50.91 -81.08 46.67
N HIS A 123 -51.20 -79.78 46.82
CA HIS A 123 -51.43 -79.16 48.11
C HIS A 123 -52.81 -79.61 48.60
N VAL A 124 -52.85 -80.37 49.68
CA VAL A 124 -54.09 -80.94 50.24
C VAL A 124 -54.33 -80.44 51.67
N ARG A 125 -55.61 -80.41 52.07
CA ARG A 125 -56.06 -80.05 53.42
C ARG A 125 -57.03 -81.09 53.97
N CYS A 126 -56.83 -81.46 55.22
CA CYS A 126 -57.75 -82.28 56.00
C CYS A 126 -59.02 -81.48 56.36
N ILE A 127 -60.21 -82.05 56.11
CA ILE A 127 -61.50 -81.44 56.44
C ILE A 127 -62.03 -81.93 57.79
N CYS A 128 -61.77 -83.20 58.16
CA CYS A 128 -62.24 -83.81 59.39
C CYS A 128 -61.20 -84.78 59.97
N ASP A 129 -61.14 -84.88 61.30
CA ASP A 129 -60.15 -85.69 62.01
C ASP A 129 -60.20 -87.17 61.58
N PHE A 130 -59.08 -87.70 61.10
CA PHE A 130 -58.94 -89.11 60.74
C PHE A 130 -57.60 -89.69 61.20
N LYS A 131 -57.54 -91.01 61.28
CA LYS A 131 -56.30 -91.73 61.61
C LYS A 131 -55.69 -92.28 60.33
N ASP A 132 -54.55 -91.71 59.95
CA ASP A 132 -53.75 -92.20 58.84
C ASP A 132 -52.76 -93.28 59.28
N SER A 133 -52.42 -94.19 58.35
CA SER A 133 -51.46 -95.27 58.58
C SER A 133 -50.01 -94.77 58.68
N GLU A 134 -49.67 -93.68 57.98
CA GLU A 134 -48.31 -93.13 57.95
C GLU A 134 -48.15 -91.97 58.93
N ARG A 135 -49.14 -91.06 58.99
CA ARG A 135 -49.05 -89.79 59.74
C ARG A 135 -49.66 -89.82 61.14
N GLY A 136 -50.33 -90.91 61.52
CA GLY A 136 -51.02 -91.00 62.81
C GLY A 136 -52.35 -90.22 62.81
N LEU A 137 -52.63 -89.46 63.88
CA LEU A 137 -53.87 -88.67 63.98
C LEU A 137 -53.73 -87.35 63.20
N VAL A 138 -54.39 -87.26 62.05
CA VAL A 138 -54.44 -86.04 61.23
C VAL A 138 -55.67 -85.23 61.64
N ARG A 139 -55.45 -84.00 62.11
CA ARG A 139 -56.54 -83.10 62.53
C ARG A 139 -57.11 -82.28 61.37
N ALA A 140 -58.37 -81.90 61.48
CA ALA A 140 -59.02 -80.96 60.59
C ALA A 140 -58.22 -79.65 60.48
N GLY A 141 -58.11 -79.11 59.27
CA GLY A 141 -57.32 -77.92 58.96
C GLY A 141 -55.83 -78.16 58.71
N MET A 142 -55.28 -79.35 59.01
CA MET A 142 -53.89 -79.67 58.68
C MET A 142 -53.69 -79.72 57.17
N GLU A 143 -52.60 -79.11 56.68
CA GLU A 143 -52.22 -79.04 55.27
C GLU A 143 -50.90 -79.77 55.01
N TRP A 144 -50.72 -80.32 53.81
CA TRP A 144 -49.45 -80.91 53.38
C TRP A 144 -49.34 -81.06 51.86
N MET A 145 -48.16 -81.43 51.38
CA MET A 145 -47.90 -81.75 49.98
C MET A 145 -47.98 -83.25 49.72
N GLU A 146 -48.73 -83.64 48.70
CA GLU A 146 -48.71 -84.97 48.10
C GLU A 146 -47.79 -84.95 46.88
N GLU A 147 -46.52 -85.29 47.07
CA GLU A 147 -45.50 -85.24 46.00
C GLU A 147 -45.58 -86.43 45.03
N GLY A 148 -45.35 -86.19 43.73
CA GLY A 148 -45.19 -87.22 42.71
C GLY A 148 -43.74 -87.77 42.60
N PRO A 149 -43.50 -88.84 41.82
CA PRO A 149 -44.46 -89.51 40.95
C PRO A 149 -45.29 -90.59 41.67
N LYS A 150 -46.61 -90.40 41.78
CA LYS A 150 -47.53 -91.39 42.35
C LYS A 150 -48.97 -91.19 41.90
N THR A 151 -49.80 -92.22 42.03
CA THR A 151 -51.25 -92.09 41.85
C THR A 151 -51.87 -91.55 43.14
N TYR A 152 -52.55 -90.41 43.07
CA TYR A 152 -53.32 -89.87 44.18
C TYR A 152 -54.55 -90.75 44.45
N ILE A 153 -54.59 -91.34 45.64
CA ILE A 153 -55.74 -92.10 46.13
C ILE A 153 -56.61 -91.12 46.93
N PRO A 154 -57.79 -90.73 46.41
CA PRO A 154 -58.67 -89.79 47.10
C PRO A 154 -59.18 -90.41 48.42
N ARG A 155 -59.32 -89.54 49.43
CA ARG A 155 -59.96 -89.84 50.72
C ARG A 155 -61.11 -88.86 50.94
N VAL A 156 -62.09 -89.25 51.73
CA VAL A 156 -63.29 -88.42 52.00
C VAL A 156 -62.92 -87.22 52.88
N GLU A 157 -61.92 -87.44 53.73
CA GLU A 157 -61.44 -86.52 54.76
C GLU A 157 -60.41 -85.51 54.21
N VAL A 158 -59.93 -85.68 52.98
CA VAL A 158 -58.81 -84.92 52.41
C VAL A 158 -59.19 -84.29 51.06
N LYS A 159 -59.11 -82.95 51.00
CA LYS A 159 -59.42 -82.16 49.79
C LYS A 159 -58.17 -81.54 49.18
N ILE A 160 -58.04 -81.65 47.87
CA ILE A 160 -57.04 -80.94 47.08
C ILE A 160 -57.42 -79.45 47.06
N ILE A 161 -56.49 -78.59 47.48
CA ILE A 161 -56.60 -77.12 47.35
C ILE A 161 -56.13 -76.70 45.95
N ARG A 162 -54.90 -77.11 45.57
CA ARG A 162 -54.27 -76.72 44.31
C ARG A 162 -53.19 -77.72 43.87
N GLU A 163 -52.88 -77.69 42.58
CA GLU A 163 -51.67 -78.28 42.00
C GLU A 163 -50.50 -77.30 42.17
N VAL A 164 -49.31 -77.82 42.47
CA VAL A 164 -48.07 -77.06 42.63
C VAL A 164 -47.01 -77.69 41.74
N ASP A 165 -46.44 -76.87 40.85
CA ASP A 165 -45.32 -77.24 40.00
C ASP A 165 -43.99 -76.91 40.69
N ALA A 166 -42.95 -77.73 40.45
CA ALA A 166 -41.61 -77.45 40.92
C ALA A 166 -40.93 -76.35 40.09
N TYR A 167 -40.21 -75.45 40.76
CA TYR A 167 -39.41 -74.41 40.13
C TYR A 167 -38.09 -74.99 39.63
N THR A 168 -37.73 -74.73 38.37
CA THR A 168 -36.45 -75.18 37.81
C THR A 168 -35.35 -74.17 38.12
N ILE A 169 -34.41 -74.57 38.96
CA ILE A 169 -33.21 -73.81 39.31
C ILE A 169 -32.12 -74.19 38.31
N ILE A 170 -31.61 -73.20 37.59
CA ILE A 170 -30.50 -73.33 36.64
C ILE A 170 -29.18 -72.92 37.30
N PRO A 171 -28.01 -73.27 36.72
CA PRO A 171 -26.74 -72.77 37.24
C PRO A 171 -26.73 -71.24 37.36
N ASN A 172 -26.10 -70.73 38.41
CA ASN A 172 -26.04 -69.30 38.76
C ASN A 172 -27.38 -68.64 39.13
N THR A 173 -28.44 -69.40 39.43
CA THR A 173 -29.65 -68.84 40.08
C THR A 173 -29.98 -69.53 41.40
N ALA A 174 -30.78 -68.88 42.24
CA ALA A 174 -31.24 -69.41 43.51
C ALA A 174 -32.67 -68.95 43.81
N LEU A 175 -33.42 -69.74 44.57
CA LEU A 175 -34.75 -69.37 45.04
C LEU A 175 -34.65 -68.63 46.36
N HIS A 176 -35.28 -67.46 46.47
CA HIS A 176 -35.46 -66.74 47.71
C HIS A 176 -36.77 -67.21 48.35
N LEU A 177 -36.66 -67.95 49.45
CA LEU A 177 -37.77 -68.59 50.15
C LEU A 177 -38.05 -67.89 51.48
N GLN A 178 -39.32 -67.92 51.88
CA GLN A 178 -39.82 -67.46 53.18
C GLN A 178 -40.58 -68.58 53.89
N ALA A 179 -40.37 -68.72 55.20
CA ALA A 179 -41.15 -69.62 56.05
C ALA A 179 -42.48 -68.97 56.44
N LEU A 180 -43.59 -69.68 56.23
CA LEU A 180 -44.93 -69.24 56.64
C LEU A 180 -45.25 -69.59 58.10
N VAL A 181 -44.65 -70.67 58.61
CA VAL A 181 -44.83 -71.23 59.95
C VAL A 181 -43.49 -71.75 60.48
N ASP A 182 -43.41 -72.09 61.76
CA ASP A 182 -42.25 -72.77 62.33
C ASP A 182 -42.19 -74.22 61.82
N PHE A 183 -41.12 -74.60 61.10
CA PHE A 183 -40.96 -75.94 60.53
C PHE A 183 -39.48 -76.32 60.32
N LYS A 184 -39.21 -77.58 59.94
CA LYS A 184 -37.89 -78.02 59.50
C LYS A 184 -37.83 -78.09 57.98
N ASP A 185 -36.87 -77.39 57.39
CA ASP A 185 -36.68 -77.40 55.94
C ASP A 185 -36.14 -78.74 55.42
N ARG A 186 -36.11 -78.90 54.09
CA ARG A 186 -35.60 -80.11 53.42
C ARG A 186 -34.14 -80.45 53.75
N ASN A 187 -33.36 -79.51 54.28
CA ASN A 187 -31.97 -79.69 54.70
C ASN A 187 -31.85 -80.01 56.21
N GLY A 188 -32.96 -80.10 56.93
CA GLY A 188 -33.00 -80.35 58.37
C GLY A 188 -32.77 -79.13 59.25
N ILE A 189 -32.81 -77.92 58.68
CA ILE A 189 -32.62 -76.66 59.41
C ILE A 189 -33.98 -76.20 59.97
N ASP A 190 -34.02 -75.91 61.28
CA ASP A 190 -35.17 -75.27 61.91
C ASP A 190 -35.37 -73.85 61.35
N ARG A 191 -36.57 -73.57 60.83
CA ARG A 191 -37.00 -72.27 60.29
C ARG A 191 -38.13 -71.73 61.15
N SER A 192 -38.02 -70.46 61.56
CA SER A 192 -39.07 -69.75 62.28
C SER A 192 -40.00 -69.05 61.28
N ALA A 193 -41.25 -68.80 61.66
CA ALA A 193 -42.20 -68.06 60.83
C ALA A 193 -41.64 -66.67 60.46
N GLY A 194 -41.58 -66.39 59.15
CA GLY A 194 -41.01 -65.18 58.58
C GLY A 194 -39.51 -65.25 58.24
N ASP A 195 -38.79 -66.32 58.61
CA ASP A 195 -37.39 -66.50 58.21
C ASP A 195 -37.22 -66.56 56.69
N LEU A 196 -36.09 -66.04 56.21
CA LEU A 196 -35.75 -65.87 54.80
C LEU A 196 -34.41 -66.56 54.50
N TRP A 197 -34.34 -67.35 53.43
CA TRP A 197 -33.10 -68.01 52.98
C TRP A 197 -33.02 -68.20 51.45
N MET A 198 -31.82 -68.49 50.96
CA MET A 198 -31.57 -68.85 49.57
C MET A 198 -31.44 -70.37 49.39
N HIS A 199 -32.22 -70.97 48.50
CA HIS A 199 -32.02 -72.34 48.04
C HIS A 199 -31.25 -72.34 46.70
N ARG A 200 -30.04 -72.94 46.70
CA ARG A 200 -29.05 -72.81 45.62
C ARG A 200 -28.81 -74.11 44.82
N THR A 201 -29.48 -75.21 45.16
CA THR A 201 -29.25 -76.52 44.50
C THR A 201 -29.87 -76.53 43.11
N VAL A 202 -29.06 -76.76 42.08
CA VAL A 202 -29.52 -76.84 40.68
C VAL A 202 -30.42 -78.06 40.50
N GLY A 203 -31.57 -77.88 39.84
CA GLY A 203 -32.57 -78.93 39.65
C GLY A 203 -34.00 -78.41 39.81
N ALA A 204 -34.97 -79.33 39.87
CA ALA A 204 -36.35 -78.99 40.15
C ALA A 204 -36.60 -78.94 41.67
N TYR A 205 -37.05 -77.80 42.18
CA TYR A 205 -37.39 -77.58 43.57
C TYR A 205 -38.91 -77.43 43.74
N LEU A 206 -39.55 -78.43 44.35
CA LEU A 206 -40.96 -78.35 44.74
C LEU A 206 -41.03 -77.68 46.13
N PRO A 207 -41.69 -76.52 46.30
CA PRO A 207 -41.83 -75.92 47.62
C PRO A 207 -42.67 -76.79 48.55
N ALA A 208 -42.31 -76.82 49.84
CA ALA A 208 -43.20 -77.35 50.87
C ALA A 208 -44.44 -76.44 51.06
N VAL A 209 -45.43 -76.85 51.86
CA VAL A 209 -46.63 -76.02 52.12
C VAL A 209 -46.28 -74.81 52.99
N GLU A 210 -45.31 -75.02 53.87
CA GLU A 210 -44.72 -74.08 54.81
C GLU A 210 -43.80 -73.05 54.13
N GLU A 211 -43.50 -73.24 52.83
CA GLU A 211 -42.55 -72.44 52.06
C GLU A 211 -43.27 -71.53 51.05
N GLN A 212 -43.03 -70.22 51.16
CA GLN A 212 -43.41 -69.25 50.14
C GLN A 212 -42.19 -68.87 49.29
N LEU A 213 -42.28 -69.05 47.97
CA LEU A 213 -41.33 -68.44 47.04
C LEU A 213 -41.59 -66.93 46.94
N LEU A 214 -40.55 -66.12 47.17
CA LEU A 214 -40.59 -64.67 46.96
C LEU A 214 -40.08 -64.28 45.57
N SER A 215 -38.90 -64.78 45.19
CA SER A 215 -38.25 -64.41 43.93
C SER A 215 -37.18 -65.42 43.51
N ILE A 216 -36.87 -65.45 42.22
CA ILE A 216 -35.64 -66.08 41.71
C ILE A 216 -34.55 -64.99 41.70
N VAL A 217 -33.39 -65.28 42.28
CA VAL A 217 -32.24 -64.36 42.32
C VAL A 217 -31.17 -64.88 41.37
N GLU A 218 -30.75 -64.03 40.44
CA GLU A 218 -29.68 -64.31 39.48
C GLU A 218 -28.31 -63.90 40.04
N GLY A 219 -27.29 -64.70 39.74
CA GLY A 219 -25.91 -64.43 40.12
C GLY A 219 -25.29 -63.30 39.31
N ILE A 220 -24.66 -62.37 40.00
CA ILE A 220 -23.96 -61.25 39.38
C ILE A 220 -22.60 -61.74 38.88
N ILE A 221 -22.40 -61.69 37.57
CA ILE A 221 -21.12 -62.02 36.93
C ILE A 221 -20.10 -60.93 37.28
N LEU A 222 -18.94 -61.37 37.80
CA LEU A 222 -17.79 -60.56 38.18
C LEU A 222 -16.65 -60.75 37.17
N THR A 223 -15.91 -59.68 36.90
CA THR A 223 -14.79 -59.67 35.96
C THR A 223 -13.59 -58.96 36.58
N GLU A 224 -12.42 -59.03 35.94
CA GLU A 224 -11.24 -58.23 36.32
C GLU A 224 -11.52 -56.71 36.33
N THR A 225 -12.56 -56.28 35.61
CA THR A 225 -13.01 -54.89 35.51
C THR A 225 -14.26 -54.58 36.35
N LYS A 226 -14.91 -55.57 36.98
CA LYS A 226 -16.20 -55.41 37.68
C LYS A 226 -16.27 -56.23 38.97
N ALA A 227 -16.31 -55.51 40.08
CA ALA A 227 -16.61 -56.01 41.42
C ALA A 227 -18.02 -55.59 41.86
N ILE A 228 -18.49 -56.16 42.97
CA ILE A 228 -19.73 -55.72 43.65
C ILE A 228 -19.41 -55.20 45.04
N HIS A 229 -20.10 -54.14 45.44
CA HIS A 229 -20.04 -53.54 46.78
C HIS A 229 -21.28 -53.95 47.57
N LEU A 230 -21.05 -54.71 48.64
CA LEU A 230 -22.09 -55.22 49.52
C LEU A 230 -22.04 -54.57 50.90
N GLU A 231 -23.20 -54.59 51.57
CA GLU A 231 -23.40 -54.19 52.96
C GLU A 231 -24.16 -55.30 53.72
N ALA A 232 -23.70 -55.65 54.92
CA ALA A 232 -24.36 -56.63 55.77
C ALA A 232 -25.57 -56.03 56.50
N ARG A 233 -26.78 -56.54 56.23
CA ARG A 233 -28.02 -56.13 56.90
C ARG A 233 -28.09 -56.59 58.37
N ARG A 234 -27.47 -57.71 58.69
CA ARG A 234 -27.35 -58.29 60.04
C ARG A 234 -25.96 -58.93 60.18
N THR A 235 -25.54 -59.27 61.39
CA THR A 235 -24.32 -60.07 61.57
C THR A 235 -24.57 -61.50 61.09
N PHE A 236 -23.76 -62.00 60.17
CA PHE A 236 -23.87 -63.36 59.60
C PHE A 236 -22.51 -63.86 59.08
N THR A 237 -22.46 -65.12 58.62
CA THR A 237 -21.28 -65.66 57.93
C THR A 237 -21.58 -65.73 56.44
N ASP A 238 -20.71 -65.14 55.61
CA ASP A 238 -20.89 -65.15 54.16
C ASP A 238 -20.59 -66.53 53.53
N VAL A 239 -20.90 -66.67 52.25
CA VAL A 239 -20.72 -67.91 51.46
C VAL A 239 -19.26 -68.39 51.45
N TYR A 240 -18.30 -67.49 51.71
CA TYR A 240 -16.86 -67.76 51.73
C TYR A 240 -16.33 -68.03 53.14
N GLY A 241 -17.21 -68.14 54.15
CA GLY A 241 -16.85 -68.40 55.54
C GLY A 241 -16.34 -67.18 56.31
N LYS A 242 -16.47 -65.96 55.77
CA LYS A 242 -16.04 -64.72 56.46
C LYS A 242 -17.20 -64.19 57.31
N ILE A 243 -16.95 -63.91 58.59
CA ILE A 243 -17.95 -63.32 59.49
C ILE A 243 -18.10 -61.84 59.17
N ARG A 244 -19.31 -61.42 58.80
CA ARG A 244 -19.68 -60.04 58.48
C ARG A 244 -20.50 -59.44 59.61
N LYS A 245 -20.11 -58.27 60.10
CA LYS A 245 -20.86 -57.54 61.13
C LYS A 245 -21.94 -56.67 60.50
N ALA A 246 -23.06 -56.45 61.19
CA ALA A 246 -24.10 -55.55 60.70
C ALA A 246 -23.53 -54.14 60.36
N GLY A 247 -23.83 -53.63 59.17
CA GLY A 247 -23.30 -52.36 58.65
C GLY A 247 -21.86 -52.42 58.10
N GLU A 248 -21.18 -53.57 58.18
CA GLU A 248 -19.90 -53.78 57.49
C GLU A 248 -20.11 -53.71 55.97
N GLN A 249 -19.15 -53.13 55.26
CA GLN A 249 -19.16 -53.01 53.81
C GLN A 249 -17.87 -53.61 53.22
N TRP A 250 -18.01 -54.39 52.15
CA TRP A 250 -16.88 -55.02 51.47
C TRP A 250 -17.09 -55.08 49.96
N LEU A 251 -16.02 -55.44 49.25
CA LEU A 251 -16.08 -55.83 47.84
C LEU A 251 -16.03 -57.35 47.72
N ILE A 252 -16.70 -57.88 46.71
CA ILE A 252 -16.44 -59.23 46.17
C ILE A 252 -15.91 -59.05 44.76
N THR A 253 -14.82 -59.74 44.47
CA THR A 253 -14.09 -59.67 43.20
C THR A 253 -14.14 -61.03 42.49
N LYS A 254 -13.64 -61.07 41.24
CA LYS A 254 -13.45 -62.32 40.48
C LYS A 254 -12.62 -63.36 41.25
N ASP A 255 -11.70 -62.91 42.10
CA ASP A 255 -10.79 -63.77 42.89
C ASP A 255 -11.52 -64.50 44.03
N ASP A 256 -12.61 -63.94 44.55
CA ASP A 256 -13.48 -64.62 45.51
C ASP A 256 -14.43 -65.61 44.78
N ALA A 257 -15.08 -65.16 43.69
CA ALA A 257 -15.86 -66.00 42.79
C ALA A 257 -16.10 -65.34 41.41
N PRO A 258 -16.22 -66.11 40.31
CA PRO A 258 -16.58 -65.56 38.99
C PRO A 258 -18.04 -65.09 38.90
N VAL A 259 -18.93 -65.66 39.72
CA VAL A 259 -20.34 -65.28 39.83
C VAL A 259 -20.73 -65.32 41.30
N HIS A 260 -21.38 -64.26 41.78
CA HIS A 260 -21.85 -64.18 43.15
C HIS A 260 -23.37 -63.94 43.19
N ILE A 261 -24.10 -64.82 43.88
CA ILE A 261 -25.54 -64.67 44.15
C ILE A 261 -25.68 -63.98 45.51
N PRO A 262 -26.19 -62.73 45.57
CA PRO A 262 -26.39 -62.02 46.83
C PRO A 262 -27.31 -62.81 47.77
N ASP A 263 -26.87 -63.02 49.00
CA ASP A 263 -27.65 -63.69 50.03
C ASP A 263 -28.66 -62.73 50.69
N VAL A 264 -29.62 -63.28 51.43
CA VAL A 264 -30.71 -62.56 52.12
C VAL A 264 -30.19 -61.45 53.04
N HIS A 265 -29.00 -61.63 53.59
CA HIS A 265 -28.39 -60.72 54.57
C HIS A 265 -27.43 -59.73 53.91
N GLU A 266 -27.21 -59.86 52.61
CA GLU A 266 -26.39 -58.97 51.79
C GLU A 266 -27.28 -57.94 51.10
N LYS A 267 -26.86 -56.68 51.14
CA LYS A 267 -27.47 -55.59 50.40
C LYS A 267 -26.46 -55.12 49.37
N LEU A 268 -26.76 -55.36 48.09
CA LEU A 268 -26.02 -54.74 47.00
C LEU A 268 -26.18 -53.22 47.08
N ILE A 269 -25.07 -52.50 47.27
CA ILE A 269 -25.03 -51.04 47.19
C ILE A 269 -24.83 -50.64 45.72
N THR A 270 -23.78 -51.16 45.08
CA THR A 270 -23.43 -50.81 43.70
C THR A 270 -22.47 -51.83 43.07
N THR A 271 -22.27 -51.75 41.75
CA THR A 271 -21.17 -52.41 41.04
C THR A 271 -20.00 -51.44 40.93
N VAL A 272 -18.80 -51.87 41.32
CA VAL A 272 -17.58 -51.05 41.27
C VAL A 272 -16.76 -51.47 40.05
N GLN A 273 -16.41 -50.50 39.21
CA GLN A 273 -15.48 -50.72 38.09
C GLN A 273 -14.03 -50.61 38.56
N ALA A 274 -13.14 -51.39 37.96
CA ALA A 274 -11.71 -51.28 38.23
C ALA A 274 -11.17 -49.95 37.69
N VAL A 275 -10.39 -49.25 38.51
CA VAL A 275 -9.53 -48.16 38.06
C VAL A 275 -8.30 -48.79 37.41
N VAL A 276 -8.06 -48.46 36.14
CA VAL A 276 -6.89 -48.89 35.38
C VAL A 276 -5.98 -47.69 35.22
N LEU A 277 -4.73 -47.81 35.70
CA LEU A 277 -3.65 -46.86 35.46
C LEU A 277 -2.80 -47.36 34.29
N THR A 278 -2.55 -46.51 33.30
CA THR A 278 -1.51 -46.74 32.30
C THR A 278 -0.11 -46.42 32.86
N GLY A 279 0.96 -46.84 32.17
CA GLY A 279 2.33 -46.61 32.63
C GLY A 279 2.72 -45.14 32.81
N LYS A 280 1.98 -44.22 32.17
CA LYS A 280 2.17 -42.76 32.26
C LYS A 280 1.12 -42.07 33.13
N GLU A 281 0.42 -42.81 33.98
CA GLU A 281 -0.56 -42.26 34.92
C GLU A 281 -0.25 -42.66 36.36
N TYR A 282 -0.71 -41.81 37.27
CA TYR A 282 -0.74 -42.05 38.70
C TYR A 282 -2.04 -41.48 39.27
N CYS A 283 -2.41 -41.91 40.47
CA CYS A 283 -3.55 -41.36 41.19
C CYS A 283 -3.31 -41.30 42.69
N ILE A 284 -3.99 -40.36 43.34
CA ILE A 284 -3.98 -40.22 44.80
C ILE A 284 -5.29 -40.76 45.35
N ILE A 285 -5.19 -41.79 46.20
CA ILE A 285 -6.29 -42.39 46.95
C ILE A 285 -6.33 -41.75 48.33
N VAL A 286 -7.48 -41.20 48.70
CA VAL A 286 -7.74 -40.60 50.02
C VAL A 286 -8.45 -41.63 50.89
N ASN A 287 -8.03 -41.72 52.16
CA ASN A 287 -8.48 -42.72 53.14
C ASN A 287 -8.22 -44.18 52.72
N PRO A 288 -7.00 -44.54 52.28
CA PRO A 288 -6.68 -45.89 51.81
C PRO A 288 -6.98 -46.95 52.88
N VAL A 289 -7.42 -48.14 52.46
CA VAL A 289 -7.64 -49.28 53.37
C VAL A 289 -6.29 -49.88 53.79
N GLY A 290 -6.10 -50.04 55.10
CA GLY A 290 -4.93 -50.69 55.68
C GLY A 290 -4.97 -52.22 55.55
N LYS A 291 -3.84 -52.87 55.86
CA LYS A 291 -3.78 -54.35 55.98
C LYS A 291 -4.78 -54.92 56.98
N ASP A 292 -5.21 -54.10 57.94
CA ASP A 292 -6.20 -54.45 58.97
C ASP A 292 -7.66 -54.37 58.47
N GLY A 293 -7.88 -54.08 57.18
CA GLY A 293 -9.22 -53.97 56.57
C GLY A 293 -9.97 -52.67 56.89
N LEU A 294 -9.32 -51.71 57.55
CA LEU A 294 -9.92 -50.44 57.98
C LEU A 294 -9.40 -49.24 57.18
N ASN A 295 -10.29 -48.29 56.88
CA ASN A 295 -9.97 -47.02 56.21
C ASN A 295 -9.06 -46.13 57.08
N GLN A 296 -7.92 -45.71 56.55
CA GLN A 296 -6.99 -44.81 57.25
C GLN A 296 -7.36 -43.34 57.00
N PHE A 297 -8.40 -42.86 57.68
CA PHE A 297 -8.94 -41.51 57.49
C PHE A 297 -7.88 -40.41 57.60
N GLY A 298 -7.89 -39.49 56.63
CA GLY A 298 -6.95 -38.36 56.54
C GLY A 298 -5.57 -38.70 55.98
N LYS A 299 -5.26 -39.98 55.73
CA LYS A 299 -4.09 -40.36 54.94
C LYS A 299 -4.39 -40.38 53.45
N GLN A 300 -3.32 -40.33 52.67
CA GLN A 300 -3.31 -40.45 51.22
C GLN A 300 -2.31 -41.53 50.82
N ASP A 301 -2.55 -42.20 49.70
CA ASP A 301 -1.68 -43.20 49.07
C ASP A 301 -1.51 -42.85 47.58
N VAL A 302 -0.32 -43.05 47.04
CA VAL A 302 0.00 -42.74 45.62
C VAL A 302 0.26 -44.04 44.89
N ARG A 303 -0.67 -44.39 43.98
CA ARG A 303 -0.49 -45.53 43.06
C ARG A 303 -0.02 -45.01 41.72
N ARG A 304 1.04 -45.61 41.18
CA ARG A 304 1.73 -45.21 39.94
C ARG A 304 2.12 -46.44 39.11
N GLY A 305 2.12 -46.28 37.80
CA GLY A 305 2.48 -47.34 36.85
C GLY A 305 1.33 -48.30 36.53
N GLU A 306 1.58 -49.22 35.61
CA GLU A 306 0.57 -50.13 35.05
C GLU A 306 -0.03 -51.04 36.12
N CYS A 307 -1.26 -50.73 36.54
CA CYS A 307 -2.00 -51.56 37.48
C CYS A 307 -3.52 -51.32 37.37
N SER A 308 -4.27 -52.39 37.65
CA SER A 308 -5.74 -52.36 37.74
C SER A 308 -6.17 -52.72 39.15
N PHE A 309 -7.01 -51.90 39.78
CA PHE A 309 -7.50 -52.14 41.14
C PHE A 309 -8.92 -51.62 41.35
N PHE A 310 -9.61 -52.14 42.36
CA PHE A 310 -10.91 -51.61 42.79
C PHE A 310 -10.72 -50.63 43.95
N LEU A 311 -11.57 -49.59 44.02
CA LEU A 311 -11.63 -48.69 45.17
C LEU A 311 -12.46 -49.33 46.28
N HIS A 312 -11.87 -49.52 47.45
CA HIS A 312 -12.55 -50.12 48.59
C HIS A 312 -13.58 -49.17 49.22
N PRO A 313 -14.58 -49.68 49.98
CA PRO A 313 -15.63 -48.86 50.58
C PRO A 313 -15.07 -47.81 51.55
N GLY A 314 -15.12 -46.54 51.15
CA GLY A 314 -14.60 -45.40 51.92
C GLY A 314 -13.36 -44.73 51.31
N GLU A 315 -12.66 -45.41 50.39
CA GLU A 315 -11.61 -44.83 49.56
C GLU A 315 -12.20 -43.81 48.58
N LYS A 316 -11.46 -42.73 48.32
CA LYS A 316 -11.84 -41.72 47.32
C LYS A 316 -10.68 -41.42 46.39
N LEU A 317 -10.92 -41.51 45.09
CA LEU A 317 -9.98 -41.09 44.06
C LEU A 317 -10.00 -39.56 43.93
N THR A 318 -8.84 -38.91 44.00
CA THR A 318 -8.73 -37.45 43.73
C THR A 318 -8.74 -37.14 42.23
N GLY A 319 -8.45 -38.15 41.40
CA GLY A 319 -8.44 -38.11 39.94
C GLY A 319 -7.31 -38.97 39.37
N LEU A 320 -7.44 -39.36 38.10
CA LEU A 320 -6.33 -39.86 37.29
C LEU A 320 -5.46 -38.66 36.86
N GLN A 321 -4.16 -38.74 37.06
CA GLN A 321 -3.21 -37.67 36.71
C GLN A 321 -2.08 -38.23 35.87
N SER A 322 -1.74 -37.55 34.78
CA SER A 322 -0.61 -37.95 33.94
C SER A 322 0.72 -37.63 34.63
N VAL A 323 1.66 -38.58 34.56
CA VAL A 323 3.05 -38.41 34.99
C VAL A 323 3.69 -37.28 34.17
N LYS A 324 4.44 -36.38 34.81
CA LYS A 324 5.09 -35.27 34.12
C LYS A 324 6.35 -35.75 33.43
N VAL A 325 6.35 -35.75 32.09
CA VAL A 325 7.56 -36.00 31.29
C VAL A 325 8.38 -34.70 31.23
N ILE A 326 9.67 -34.81 31.51
CA ILE A 326 10.64 -33.70 31.49
C ILE A 326 11.59 -33.96 30.31
N GLY A 327 11.76 -32.98 29.42
CA GLY A 327 12.75 -33.01 28.33
C GLY A 327 14.17 -32.60 28.77
N GLU A 328 15.13 -32.65 27.84
CA GLU A 328 16.51 -32.17 28.12
C GLU A 328 16.55 -30.66 28.44
N ASP A 329 15.76 -29.87 27.70
CA ASP A 329 15.63 -28.42 27.88
C ASP A 329 14.54 -28.01 28.89
N GLU A 330 14.06 -28.94 29.72
CA GLU A 330 13.02 -28.67 30.72
C GLU A 330 13.43 -29.04 32.14
N ALA A 331 12.74 -28.44 33.11
CA ALA A 331 12.88 -28.74 34.52
C ALA A 331 11.56 -28.51 35.28
N LEU A 332 11.36 -29.23 36.38
CA LEU A 332 10.27 -28.95 37.32
C LEU A 332 10.81 -28.23 38.55
N LEU A 333 10.19 -27.09 38.89
CA LEU A 333 10.38 -26.45 40.18
C LEU A 333 9.48 -27.17 41.20
N LEU A 334 10.12 -27.83 42.17
CA LEU A 334 9.48 -28.61 43.21
C LEU A 334 9.58 -27.89 44.56
N GLN A 335 8.59 -28.10 45.43
CA GLN A 335 8.57 -27.59 46.80
C GLN A 335 8.18 -28.69 47.79
N ALA A 336 8.93 -28.82 48.88
CA ALA A 336 8.61 -29.73 49.97
C ALA A 336 7.47 -29.16 50.84
N ILE A 337 6.37 -29.89 50.98
CA ILE A 337 5.23 -29.55 51.86
C ILE A 337 5.58 -29.88 53.32
N LYS A 338 6.30 -30.99 53.53
CA LYS A 338 6.79 -31.47 54.84
C LYS A 338 8.27 -31.78 54.72
N SER A 339 8.97 -31.90 55.85
CA SER A 339 10.35 -32.39 55.84
C SER A 339 10.36 -33.90 55.60
N PHE A 340 11.04 -34.36 54.55
CA PHE A 340 11.14 -35.76 54.17
C PHE A 340 12.53 -36.04 53.56
N GLU A 341 12.83 -37.31 53.29
CA GLU A 341 14.11 -37.74 52.74
C GLU A 341 13.89 -38.34 51.35
N GLU A 342 14.54 -37.76 50.34
CA GLU A 342 14.42 -38.14 48.94
C GLU A 342 15.81 -38.52 48.43
N ASN A 343 16.01 -39.79 48.04
CA ASN A 343 17.29 -40.30 47.50
C ASN A 343 18.52 -39.96 48.38
N GLY A 344 18.37 -39.94 49.70
CA GLY A 344 19.43 -39.60 50.66
C GLY A 344 19.65 -38.09 50.90
N LEU A 345 18.87 -37.22 50.25
CA LEU A 345 18.83 -35.79 50.54
C LEU A 345 17.64 -35.46 51.46
N ARG A 346 17.93 -34.89 52.63
CA ARG A 346 16.92 -34.45 53.60
C ARG A 346 16.39 -33.07 53.23
N ARG A 347 15.23 -33.01 52.58
CA ARG A 347 14.51 -31.77 52.23
C ARG A 347 13.78 -31.21 53.46
N ARG A 348 13.85 -29.90 53.65
CA ARG A 348 13.12 -29.18 54.71
C ARG A 348 11.76 -28.72 54.19
N ALA A 349 10.74 -28.67 55.04
CA ALA A 349 9.46 -28.06 54.69
C ALA A 349 9.64 -26.61 54.17
N GLY A 350 9.03 -26.30 53.03
CA GLY A 350 9.15 -25.03 52.31
C GLY A 350 10.33 -24.93 51.33
N GLU A 351 11.31 -25.84 51.40
CA GLU A 351 12.48 -25.86 50.50
C GLU A 351 12.05 -26.11 49.05
N THR A 352 12.63 -25.34 48.13
CA THR A 352 12.37 -25.42 46.69
C THR A 352 13.63 -25.87 45.95
N TRP A 353 13.51 -26.78 44.99
CA TRP A 353 14.62 -27.22 44.14
C TRP A 353 14.18 -27.49 42.70
N LEU A 354 15.15 -27.57 41.78
CA LEU A 354 14.91 -27.93 40.38
C LEU A 354 15.24 -29.40 40.11
N LEU A 355 14.27 -30.13 39.57
CA LEU A 355 14.49 -31.43 38.94
C LEU A 355 14.77 -31.20 37.44
N ARG A 356 15.99 -31.52 36.99
CA ARG A 356 16.48 -31.32 35.62
C ARG A 356 16.76 -32.67 34.94
N GLY A 357 16.62 -32.71 33.61
CA GLY A 357 17.01 -33.84 32.77
C GLY A 357 15.86 -34.80 32.45
N VAL A 358 16.10 -35.67 31.47
CA VAL A 358 15.08 -36.57 30.90
C VAL A 358 14.57 -37.55 31.95
N ALA A 359 13.36 -37.33 32.43
CA ALA A 359 12.74 -38.14 33.47
C ALA A 359 11.22 -38.09 33.39
N GLU A 360 10.56 -39.19 33.78
CA GLU A 360 9.13 -39.23 34.05
C GLU A 360 8.93 -39.06 35.56
N TYR A 361 8.33 -37.93 35.98
CA TYR A 361 8.17 -37.56 37.38
C TYR A 361 6.70 -37.57 37.82
N ALA A 362 6.41 -38.43 38.81
CA ALA A 362 5.16 -38.41 39.57
C ALA A 362 5.45 -37.82 40.97
N PRO A 363 4.81 -36.71 41.38
CA PRO A 363 5.05 -36.10 42.68
C PRO A 363 4.63 -37.03 43.83
N ASP A 364 5.50 -37.12 44.84
CA ASP A 364 5.19 -37.74 46.13
C ASP A 364 4.24 -36.84 46.96
N LEU A 365 3.54 -37.42 47.94
CA LEU A 365 2.61 -36.72 48.84
C LEU A 365 3.24 -35.53 49.58
N ASN A 366 4.56 -35.56 49.76
CA ASN A 366 5.31 -34.50 50.43
C ASN A 366 5.83 -33.42 49.48
N VAL A 367 5.60 -33.53 48.16
CA VAL A 367 6.12 -32.63 47.14
C VAL A 367 4.99 -31.96 46.36
N ARG A 368 5.09 -30.64 46.21
CA ARG A 368 4.25 -29.84 45.31
C ARG A 368 5.08 -29.42 44.11
N VAL A 369 4.60 -29.69 42.90
CA VAL A 369 5.14 -29.07 41.69
C VAL A 369 4.60 -27.64 41.61
N LEU A 370 5.48 -26.64 41.60
CA LEU A 370 5.11 -25.23 41.49
C LEU A 370 5.01 -24.77 40.04
N GLU A 371 6.05 -25.06 39.25
CA GLU A 371 6.24 -24.52 37.90
C GLU A 371 6.96 -25.55 37.03
N GLN A 372 6.65 -25.57 35.73
CA GLN A 372 7.45 -26.25 34.71
C GLN A 372 8.20 -25.18 33.93
N ARG A 373 9.53 -25.31 33.88
CA ARG A 373 10.44 -24.33 33.30
C ARG A 373 11.13 -24.92 32.09
N SER A 374 11.29 -24.13 31.05
CA SER A 374 12.08 -24.44 29.87
C SER A 374 13.33 -23.57 29.80
N VAL A 375 14.31 -23.99 29.00
CA VAL A 375 15.40 -23.11 28.55
C VAL A 375 14.79 -21.99 27.70
N ILE A 376 15.09 -20.74 28.06
CA ILE A 376 14.75 -19.57 27.25
C ILE A 376 15.87 -19.40 26.22
N PRO A 377 15.60 -19.53 24.91
CA PRO A 377 16.60 -19.30 23.87
C PRO A 377 16.92 -17.80 23.78
N LEU A 378 18.20 -17.44 23.89
CA LEU A 378 18.66 -16.05 23.85
C LEU A 378 19.81 -15.90 22.86
N ASP A 379 19.57 -15.12 21.80
CA ASP A 379 20.60 -14.74 20.83
C ASP A 379 21.59 -13.70 21.38
N LYS A 380 22.73 -13.52 20.70
CA LYS A 380 23.85 -12.63 21.12
C LYS A 380 23.44 -11.20 21.53
N ASN A 381 22.39 -10.66 20.91
CA ASN A 381 21.87 -9.30 21.15
C ASN A 381 20.52 -9.31 21.88
N GLU A 382 20.16 -10.43 22.50
CA GLU A 382 18.90 -10.64 23.20
C GLU A 382 19.15 -11.17 24.62
N GLY A 383 18.16 -10.97 25.48
CA GLY A 383 18.28 -11.34 26.88
C GLY A 383 17.06 -10.97 27.70
N ILE A 384 17.11 -11.35 28.97
CA ILE A 384 16.04 -11.21 29.96
C ILE A 384 16.54 -10.58 31.25
N TYR A 385 15.65 -9.92 31.98
CA TYR A 385 15.89 -9.50 33.35
C TYR A 385 15.47 -10.62 34.31
N VAL A 386 16.38 -10.98 35.21
CA VAL A 386 16.20 -12.03 36.21
C VAL A 386 16.41 -11.44 37.59
N MET A 387 15.47 -11.69 38.51
CA MET A 387 15.57 -11.34 39.92
C MET A 387 15.76 -12.61 40.75
N ASP A 388 16.76 -12.61 41.63
CA ASP A 388 16.90 -13.61 42.69
C ASP A 388 15.96 -13.24 43.86
N THR A 389 15.00 -14.10 44.19
CA THR A 389 13.99 -13.92 45.24
C THR A 389 14.57 -13.97 46.66
N ARG A 390 15.76 -14.56 46.84
CA ARG A 390 16.45 -14.63 48.13
C ARG A 390 17.30 -13.39 48.40
N THR A 391 17.93 -12.82 47.38
CA THR A 391 18.82 -11.65 47.53
C THR A 391 18.19 -10.33 47.08
N GLY A 392 17.09 -10.36 46.34
CA GLY A 392 16.46 -9.20 45.70
C GLY A 392 17.26 -8.63 44.53
N VAL A 393 18.38 -9.23 44.15
CA VAL A 393 19.27 -8.68 43.12
C VAL A 393 18.69 -8.96 41.73
N VAL A 394 18.36 -7.88 41.03
CA VAL A 394 17.98 -7.91 39.61
C VAL A 394 19.23 -7.80 38.74
N ARG A 395 19.33 -8.63 37.69
CA ARG A 395 20.40 -8.56 36.69
C ARG A 395 19.87 -8.84 35.27
N ALA A 396 20.60 -8.36 34.28
CA ALA A 396 20.39 -8.70 32.88
C ALA A 396 21.21 -9.96 32.52
N VAL A 397 20.58 -10.93 31.85
CA VAL A 397 21.24 -12.12 31.28
C VAL A 397 21.10 -12.05 29.77
N ILE A 398 22.22 -12.07 29.03
CA ILE A 398 22.30 -11.76 27.59
C ILE A 398 23.09 -12.85 26.87
N GLY A 399 22.70 -13.18 25.64
CA GLY A 399 23.59 -13.79 24.65
C GLY A 399 23.85 -15.30 24.73
N SER A 400 23.21 -16.01 25.66
CA SER A 400 23.28 -17.47 25.76
C SER A 400 21.96 -18.05 26.29
N PRO A 401 21.51 -19.23 25.81
CA PRO A 401 20.30 -19.87 26.31
C PRO A 401 20.34 -20.02 27.83
N TYR A 402 19.26 -19.66 28.51
CA TYR A 402 19.23 -19.57 29.98
C TYR A 402 17.98 -20.21 30.56
N MET A 403 18.15 -21.03 31.60
CA MET A 403 17.06 -21.57 32.42
C MET A 403 17.15 -21.00 33.83
N LEU A 404 16.05 -20.42 34.31
CA LEU A 404 15.94 -19.79 35.63
C LEU A 404 16.27 -20.78 36.76
N ASN A 405 17.18 -20.39 37.67
CA ASN A 405 17.53 -21.17 38.86
C ASN A 405 16.41 -21.19 39.91
N GLU A 406 16.55 -22.05 40.92
CA GLU A 406 15.55 -22.35 41.97
C GLU A 406 14.95 -21.13 42.66
N HIS A 407 15.74 -20.08 42.84
CA HIS A 407 15.35 -18.81 43.47
C HIS A 407 15.24 -17.66 42.46
N GLU A 408 15.18 -17.94 41.16
CA GLU A 408 15.10 -16.92 40.12
C GLU A 408 13.71 -16.83 39.51
N VAL A 409 13.29 -15.60 39.24
CA VAL A 409 12.06 -15.24 38.53
C VAL A 409 12.36 -14.18 37.47
N LEU A 410 11.54 -14.16 36.41
CA LEU A 410 11.59 -13.08 35.42
C LEU A 410 11.15 -11.76 36.07
N TRP A 411 11.92 -10.70 35.85
CA TRP A 411 11.64 -9.37 36.40
C TRP A 411 11.14 -8.42 35.32
N GLU A 412 10.03 -7.75 35.56
CA GLU A 412 9.44 -6.84 34.59
C GLU A 412 10.01 -5.42 34.73
N LYS A 413 10.90 -5.02 33.82
CA LYS A 413 11.31 -3.62 33.73
C LYS A 413 10.15 -2.79 33.22
N HIS A 414 9.59 -1.97 34.09
CA HIS A 414 8.60 -0.96 33.72
C HIS A 414 9.33 0.28 33.21
N LEU A 415 8.73 0.95 32.22
CA LEU A 415 9.20 2.21 31.64
C LEU A 415 8.02 3.19 31.62
N SER A 416 8.29 4.49 31.49
CA SER A 416 7.22 5.46 31.23
C SER A 416 6.58 5.21 29.85
N THR A 417 5.29 5.49 29.75
CA THR A 417 4.51 5.36 28.50
C THR A 417 5.13 6.16 27.35
N GLU A 418 5.67 7.35 27.61
CA GLU A 418 6.40 8.16 26.64
C GLU A 418 7.62 7.41 26.06
N VAL A 419 8.40 6.72 26.90
CA VAL A 419 9.56 5.94 26.45
C VAL A 419 9.11 4.73 25.64
N GLU A 420 8.01 4.06 26.02
CA GLU A 420 7.49 2.91 25.27
C GLU A 420 6.92 3.31 23.89
N GLU A 421 6.21 4.45 23.80
CA GLU A 421 5.80 5.06 22.52
C GLU A 421 7.01 5.37 21.63
N LEU A 422 8.05 6.00 22.20
CA LEU A 422 9.26 6.35 21.46
C LEU A 422 10.05 5.10 21.02
N LEU A 423 10.16 4.06 21.84
CA LEU A 423 10.80 2.79 21.47
C LEU A 423 10.07 2.06 20.33
N ALA A 424 8.74 2.20 20.24
CA ALA A 424 7.96 1.70 19.11
C ALA A 424 8.07 2.58 17.85
N SER A 425 8.40 3.87 18.00
CA SER A 425 8.50 4.81 16.89
C SER A 425 9.75 4.60 16.02
N PRO A 426 9.66 4.74 14.69
CA PRO A 426 10.83 4.68 13.81
C PRO A 426 11.79 5.82 14.15
N ASN A 427 13.06 5.48 14.42
CA ASN A 427 14.13 6.39 14.83
C ASN A 427 13.97 7.00 16.24
N GLY A 428 13.08 6.50 17.10
CA GLY A 428 12.99 6.96 18.49
C GLY A 428 12.55 8.41 18.65
N CYS A 429 11.66 8.90 17.78
CA CYS A 429 11.15 10.28 17.80
C CYS A 429 9.65 10.34 17.42
N SER A 430 8.86 11.05 18.22
CA SER A 430 7.45 11.35 17.96
C SER A 430 7.21 12.85 17.76
N LYS A 431 6.24 13.19 16.90
CA LYS A 431 5.80 14.58 16.60
C LYS A 431 4.50 14.98 17.29
N GLN A 432 3.91 14.08 18.07
CA GLN A 432 2.63 14.33 18.74
C GLN A 432 2.85 14.96 20.11
N ILE A 433 1.97 15.89 20.46
CA ILE A 433 1.94 16.55 21.76
C ILE A 433 0.89 15.83 22.60
N GLY A 434 1.33 15.19 23.67
CA GLY A 434 0.47 14.44 24.60
C GLY A 434 0.52 12.93 24.36
N LEU A 435 0.32 12.19 25.45
CA LEU A 435 0.20 10.74 25.49
C LEU A 435 -0.89 10.27 24.52
N ASN A 436 -0.60 9.23 23.75
CA ASN A 436 -1.67 8.50 23.09
C ASN A 436 -2.32 7.60 24.15
N ASP A 437 -3.44 8.02 24.75
CA ASP A 437 -4.25 7.19 25.68
C ASP A 437 -4.70 5.84 25.07
N LYS A 438 -4.49 5.63 23.77
CA LYS A 438 -4.74 4.39 23.02
C LYS A 438 -3.49 3.57 22.73
N PHE A 439 -2.29 4.01 23.13
CA PHE A 439 -1.07 3.26 22.92
C PHE A 439 -1.01 2.06 23.86
N VAL A 440 -1.02 0.87 23.26
CA VAL A 440 -0.81 -0.38 23.98
C VAL A 440 0.56 -0.92 23.58
N SER A 441 1.46 -0.97 24.56
CA SER A 441 2.81 -1.51 24.39
C SER A 441 2.76 -3.00 24.07
N SER A 442 3.36 -3.40 22.95
CA SER A 442 3.54 -4.81 22.57
C SER A 442 4.80 -5.44 23.17
N ARG A 443 5.55 -4.69 23.99
CA ARG A 443 6.84 -5.11 24.55
C ARG A 443 6.64 -6.14 25.67
N VAL A 444 7.30 -7.29 25.56
CA VAL A 444 7.41 -8.24 26.67
C VAL A 444 8.32 -7.65 27.75
N LYS A 445 7.76 -7.30 28.91
CA LYS A 445 8.42 -6.43 29.90
C LYS A 445 9.70 -7.00 30.53
N HIS A 446 9.80 -8.32 30.62
CA HIS A 446 10.97 -9.02 31.17
C HIS A 446 12.09 -9.26 30.15
N HIS A 447 11.85 -9.04 28.86
CA HIS A 447 12.93 -8.96 27.88
C HIS A 447 13.70 -7.66 28.04
N ILE A 448 15.00 -7.72 27.78
CA ILE A 448 15.88 -6.57 27.91
C ILE A 448 15.53 -5.50 26.88
N VAL A 449 15.50 -4.26 27.34
CA VAL A 449 15.20 -3.09 26.52
C VAL A 449 16.43 -2.78 25.65
N ARG A 450 16.25 -2.89 24.33
CA ARG A 450 17.27 -2.58 23.32
C ARG A 450 16.86 -1.38 22.47
N PHE A 451 17.81 -0.51 22.14
CA PHE A 451 17.60 0.62 21.22
C PHE A 451 18.81 0.81 20.31
N ASN A 452 18.59 0.92 19.00
CA ASN A 452 19.67 1.07 18.03
C ASN A 452 19.94 2.56 17.77
N VAL A 453 21.08 3.07 18.24
CA VAL A 453 21.45 4.50 18.09
C VAL A 453 21.91 4.76 16.66
N GLN A 454 21.35 5.78 16.02
CA GLN A 454 21.67 6.08 14.62
C GLN A 454 23.06 6.70 14.43
N HIS A 455 23.57 6.61 13.19
CA HIS A 455 24.79 7.31 12.78
C HIS A 455 24.68 8.80 13.08
N ASN A 456 25.75 9.38 13.68
CA ASN A 456 25.78 10.76 14.17
C ASN A 456 24.61 11.11 15.12
N ALA A 457 24.14 10.15 15.92
CA ALA A 457 23.26 10.40 17.05
C ALA A 457 23.90 9.95 18.37
N ALA A 458 23.41 10.50 19.47
CA ALA A 458 23.79 10.18 20.83
C ALA A 458 22.53 9.91 21.66
N VAL A 459 22.59 8.92 22.55
CA VAL A 459 21.54 8.67 23.56
C VAL A 459 22.13 8.87 24.95
N GLN A 460 21.38 9.56 25.81
CA GLN A 460 21.69 9.68 27.23
C GLN A 460 20.90 8.63 28.02
N ILE A 461 21.60 7.90 28.86
CA ILE A 461 21.06 6.87 29.74
C ILE A 461 21.47 7.24 31.17
N TYR A 462 20.51 7.28 32.08
CA TYR A 462 20.80 7.52 33.49
C TYR A 462 20.84 6.19 34.25
N ASP A 463 21.99 5.87 34.85
CA ASP A 463 22.13 4.73 35.77
C ASP A 463 21.81 5.20 37.19
N TYR A 464 20.67 4.77 37.74
CA TYR A 464 20.23 5.11 39.09
C TYR A 464 21.08 4.46 40.18
N LYS A 465 21.72 3.33 39.89
CA LYS A 465 22.59 2.60 40.83
C LYS A 465 23.96 3.29 40.95
N GLN A 466 24.52 3.76 39.84
CA GLN A 466 25.78 4.53 39.83
C GLN A 466 25.57 6.04 40.01
N LYS A 467 24.33 6.53 39.90
CA LYS A 467 23.93 7.95 39.91
C LYS A 467 24.67 8.80 38.89
N LYS A 468 24.94 8.22 37.71
CA LYS A 468 25.71 8.86 36.63
C LYS A 468 24.98 8.71 35.29
N PRO A 469 24.90 9.77 34.48
CA PRO A 469 24.54 9.63 33.09
C PRO A 469 25.70 9.01 32.31
N ARG A 470 25.41 8.04 31.44
CA ARG A 470 26.32 7.62 30.36
C ARG A 470 25.74 8.05 29.01
N VAL A 471 26.62 8.49 28.10
CA VAL A 471 26.25 8.82 26.73
C VAL A 471 26.75 7.72 25.81
N VAL A 472 25.88 7.22 24.94
CA VAL A 472 26.23 6.24 23.91
C VAL A 472 26.09 6.89 22.54
N LEU A 473 27.20 6.97 21.80
CA LEU A 473 27.22 7.42 20.41
C LEU A 473 26.87 6.26 19.47
N GLY A 474 26.11 6.55 18.41
CA GLY A 474 25.85 5.59 17.34
C GLY A 474 27.00 5.47 16.33
N PRO A 475 27.06 4.39 15.53
CA PRO A 475 26.06 3.34 15.37
C PRO A 475 26.29 2.14 16.32
N ASN A 476 25.69 2.19 17.51
CA ASN A 476 25.85 1.18 18.56
C ASN A 476 24.48 0.77 19.09
N LEU A 477 24.35 -0.52 19.45
CA LEU A 477 23.17 -1.03 20.13
C LEU A 477 23.27 -0.66 21.63
N VAL A 478 22.32 0.13 22.11
CA VAL A 478 22.09 0.30 23.55
C VAL A 478 21.31 -0.89 24.08
N ILE A 479 21.82 -1.44 25.16
CA ILE A 479 21.16 -2.41 26.02
C ILE A 479 21.04 -1.75 27.40
N LEU A 480 19.82 -1.71 27.97
CA LEU A 480 19.59 -1.16 29.32
C LEU A 480 19.79 -2.23 30.40
N SER A 481 20.47 -1.84 31.47
CA SER A 481 20.51 -2.55 32.75
C SER A 481 19.18 -2.35 33.52
N PRO A 482 18.89 -3.15 34.57
CA PRO A 482 17.64 -3.04 35.34
C PRO A 482 17.39 -1.63 35.89
N GLU A 483 18.44 -1.00 36.44
CA GLU A 483 18.42 0.33 37.09
C GLU A 483 18.77 1.48 36.12
N GLU A 484 18.76 1.25 34.81
CA GLU A 484 19.04 2.27 33.79
C GLU A 484 17.76 2.73 33.10
N GLU A 485 17.65 4.02 32.81
CA GLU A 485 16.53 4.59 32.04
C GLU A 485 17.01 5.54 30.94
N PHE A 486 16.23 5.67 29.88
CA PHE A 486 16.48 6.64 28.82
C PHE A 486 16.08 8.04 29.26
N THR A 487 16.91 9.04 28.96
CA THR A 487 16.52 10.45 29.09
C THR A 487 15.75 10.88 27.85
N VAL A 488 14.47 11.22 28.02
CA VAL A 488 13.63 11.76 26.93
C VAL A 488 13.96 13.23 26.69
N LEU A 489 14.13 13.59 25.42
CA LEU A 489 14.38 14.97 24.98
C LEU A 489 13.11 15.58 24.44
N SER A 490 12.82 16.82 24.80
CA SER A 490 11.66 17.58 24.35
C SER A 490 12.14 18.79 23.54
N LEU A 491 12.05 18.70 22.21
CA LEU A 491 12.65 19.65 21.27
C LEU A 491 11.58 20.52 20.58
N SER A 492 11.97 21.74 20.22
CA SER A 492 11.13 22.67 19.46
C SER A 492 10.91 22.21 18.01
N GLY A 493 9.65 22.12 17.60
CA GLY A 493 9.21 21.66 16.28
C GLY A 493 8.47 22.74 15.48
N GLY A 494 8.22 22.47 14.20
CA GLY A 494 7.43 23.35 13.32
C GLY A 494 8.16 24.56 12.74
N LYS A 495 7.37 25.40 12.04
CA LYS A 495 7.65 26.74 11.52
C LYS A 495 6.37 27.59 11.73
N PRO A 496 6.36 28.66 12.55
CA PRO A 496 7.42 29.04 13.50
C PRO A 496 7.68 27.95 14.53
N LYS A 497 8.83 28.00 15.20
CA LYS A 497 9.20 27.05 16.26
C LYS A 497 8.24 27.11 17.45
N LYS A 498 7.64 25.96 17.77
CA LYS A 498 6.85 25.75 18.99
C LYS A 498 7.63 24.82 19.94
N PRO A 499 7.73 25.15 21.24
CA PRO A 499 8.38 24.30 22.22
C PRO A 499 7.63 22.96 22.39
N ASN A 500 8.33 21.95 22.90
CA ASN A 500 7.76 20.64 23.28
C ASN A 500 6.92 19.95 22.18
N THR A 501 7.29 20.12 20.91
CA THR A 501 6.54 19.54 19.77
C THR A 501 7.14 18.22 19.28
N LEU A 502 8.42 17.95 19.57
CA LEU A 502 9.12 16.75 19.17
C LEU A 502 9.72 16.07 20.39
N GLN A 503 9.22 14.90 20.77
CA GLN A 503 9.83 14.05 21.79
C GLN A 503 10.80 13.07 21.11
N CYS A 504 12.00 12.87 21.64
CA CYS A 504 13.02 11.97 21.08
C CYS A 504 13.85 11.27 22.17
N LEU A 505 14.25 10.02 21.94
CA LEU A 505 15.24 9.29 22.77
C LEU A 505 16.69 9.58 22.38
N GLN A 506 16.93 9.99 21.14
CA GLN A 506 18.27 10.26 20.61
C GLN A 506 18.42 11.70 20.11
N LEU A 507 19.58 12.29 20.40
CA LEU A 507 20.01 13.60 19.94
C LEU A 507 20.87 13.44 18.68
N PHE A 508 20.48 14.08 17.59
CA PHE A 508 21.29 14.12 16.38
C PHE A 508 22.41 15.15 16.52
N LEU A 509 23.67 14.72 16.35
CA LEU A 509 24.86 15.54 16.51
C LEU A 509 25.21 16.39 15.27
N GLY A 510 24.59 16.11 14.12
CA GLY A 510 24.85 16.85 12.88
C GLY A 510 25.91 16.20 11.96
N PRO A 511 26.34 16.91 10.90
CA PRO A 511 25.83 18.21 10.46
C PRO A 511 24.37 18.12 10.00
N ARG A 512 23.53 19.04 10.47
CA ARG A 512 22.12 19.17 10.06
C ARG A 512 21.76 20.66 9.97
N PHE A 513 20.54 20.95 9.54
CA PHE A 513 20.01 22.31 9.57
C PHE A 513 18.69 22.36 10.35
N SER A 514 18.32 23.55 10.80
CA SER A 514 17.01 23.82 11.36
C SER A 514 16.47 25.14 10.83
N SER A 515 15.27 25.07 10.27
CA SER A 515 14.56 26.26 9.78
C SER A 515 13.58 26.79 10.82
N ASP A 516 13.46 28.11 10.88
CA ASP A 516 12.47 28.85 11.67
C ASP A 516 11.90 30.03 10.86
N THR A 517 10.78 30.57 11.32
CA THR A 517 10.10 31.72 10.71
C THR A 517 10.03 32.83 11.77
N VAL A 518 10.79 33.90 11.57
CA VAL A 518 10.92 35.03 12.50
C VAL A 518 10.19 36.23 11.93
N ILE A 519 9.25 36.80 12.67
CA ILE A 519 8.63 38.09 12.33
C ILE A 519 9.49 39.20 12.95
N VAL A 520 9.83 40.19 12.12
CA VAL A 520 10.66 41.36 12.46
C VAL A 520 9.97 42.63 12.02
N GLU A 521 10.39 43.76 12.57
CA GLU A 521 9.92 45.10 12.22
C GLU A 521 11.16 45.98 12.02
N THR A 522 11.19 46.79 10.95
CA THR A 522 12.25 47.74 10.66
C THR A 522 12.02 49.10 11.35
N SER A 523 13.00 49.98 11.33
CA SER A 523 12.89 51.33 11.91
C SER A 523 11.81 52.21 11.26
N ASP A 524 11.44 51.93 10.00
CA ASP A 524 10.34 52.54 9.26
C ASP A 524 9.01 51.75 9.35
N HIS A 525 8.88 50.88 10.36
CA HIS A 525 7.68 50.09 10.67
C HIS A 525 7.25 49.09 9.58
N ALA A 526 8.15 48.68 8.69
CA ALA A 526 7.86 47.58 7.76
C ALA A 526 7.92 46.24 8.51
N SER A 527 6.76 45.60 8.71
CA SER A 527 6.69 44.24 9.25
C SER A 527 7.11 43.24 8.17
N LEU A 528 8.13 42.42 8.47
CA LEU A 528 8.68 41.41 7.57
C LEU A 528 8.66 40.03 8.22
N GLN A 529 8.39 39.00 7.42
CA GLN A 529 8.54 37.60 7.77
C GLN A 529 9.84 37.07 7.15
N LEU A 530 10.77 36.64 8.00
CA LEU A 530 12.04 36.03 7.62
C LEU A 530 11.96 34.51 7.78
N ASN A 531 12.11 33.79 6.67
CA ASN A 531 12.32 32.34 6.72
C ASN A 531 13.82 32.07 6.75
N LEU A 532 14.33 31.63 7.90
CA LEU A 532 15.75 31.43 8.15
C LEU A 532 16.07 29.94 8.33
N SER A 533 17.22 29.50 7.83
CA SER A 533 17.79 28.16 8.08
C SER A 533 19.17 28.28 8.70
N TYR A 534 19.37 27.59 9.81
CA TYR A 534 20.64 27.58 10.54
C TYR A 534 21.31 26.23 10.35
N ASN A 535 22.52 26.21 9.79
CA ASN A 535 23.33 25.00 9.64
C ASN A 535 24.14 24.80 10.91
N TRP A 536 24.03 23.62 11.53
CA TRP A 536 24.62 23.35 12.84
C TRP A 536 25.15 21.93 13.00
N TYR A 537 26.08 21.78 13.93
CA TYR A 537 26.58 20.50 14.43
C TYR A 537 26.98 20.64 15.90
N PHE A 538 27.14 19.52 16.60
CA PHE A 538 27.69 19.47 17.95
C PHE A 538 29.18 19.10 17.89
N ASP A 539 30.02 19.91 18.56
CA ASP A 539 31.45 19.64 18.69
C ASP A 539 31.69 18.68 19.87
N VAL A 540 31.99 17.41 19.56
CA VAL A 540 32.01 16.29 20.52
C VAL A 540 33.24 15.41 20.30
N ASP A 541 33.97 15.12 21.39
CA ASP A 541 35.00 14.06 21.36
C ASP A 541 34.33 12.69 21.21
N ARG A 542 34.63 12.01 20.11
CA ARG A 542 34.10 10.68 19.79
C ARG A 542 34.69 9.57 20.66
N LYS A 543 35.81 9.81 21.35
CA LYS A 543 36.45 8.82 22.25
C LYS A 543 35.83 8.85 23.64
N ASN A 544 35.59 10.05 24.19
CA ASN A 544 34.98 10.26 25.50
C ASN A 544 33.76 11.19 25.36
N PRO A 545 32.55 10.66 25.12
CA PRO A 545 31.37 11.48 24.92
C PRO A 545 30.97 12.20 26.22
N ASP A 546 31.07 13.53 26.21
CA ASP A 546 30.69 14.38 27.34
C ASP A 546 29.15 14.44 27.48
N ALA A 547 28.65 14.44 28.71
CA ALA A 547 27.23 14.62 29.01
C ALA A 547 26.73 16.06 28.71
N LYS A 548 27.63 17.04 28.57
CA LYS A 548 27.29 18.45 28.28
C LYS A 548 26.39 18.66 27.06
N ILE A 549 26.44 17.77 26.07
CA ILE A 549 25.61 17.85 24.85
C ILE A 549 24.11 17.91 25.20
N PHE A 550 23.73 17.26 26.31
CA PHE A 550 22.36 17.18 26.82
C PHE A 550 22.04 18.21 27.92
N SER A 551 22.97 19.11 28.26
CA SER A 551 22.75 20.13 29.32
C SER A 551 21.70 21.19 28.97
N VAL A 552 21.34 21.34 27.69
CA VAL A 552 20.25 22.20 27.23
C VAL A 552 19.10 21.31 26.72
N PRO A 553 17.97 21.20 27.44
CA PRO A 553 16.89 20.27 27.10
C PRO A 553 16.28 20.48 25.72
N ASP A 554 16.10 21.75 25.31
CA ASP A 554 15.63 22.13 23.97
C ASP A 554 16.67 23.01 23.27
N PHE A 555 17.74 22.39 22.78
CA PHE A 555 18.80 23.10 22.05
C PHE A 555 18.30 23.78 20.77
N VAL A 556 17.26 23.22 20.12
CA VAL A 556 16.68 23.81 18.90
C VAL A 556 15.95 25.10 19.24
N GLY A 557 15.09 25.04 20.27
CA GLY A 557 14.35 26.20 20.76
C GLY A 557 15.27 27.30 21.27
N ASP A 558 16.28 26.96 22.07
CA ASP A 558 17.24 27.92 22.62
C ASP A 558 18.09 28.59 21.50
N CYS A 559 18.57 27.79 20.53
CA CYS A 559 19.29 28.29 19.37
C CYS A 559 18.43 29.23 18.52
N CYS A 560 17.24 28.78 18.10
CA CYS A 560 16.31 29.57 17.29
C CYS A 560 15.89 30.86 18.02
N LYS A 561 15.56 30.79 19.32
CA LYS A 561 15.16 31.93 20.15
C LYS A 561 16.29 32.96 20.29
N THR A 562 17.53 32.51 20.53
CA THR A 562 18.71 33.38 20.62
C THR A 562 18.97 34.09 19.29
N ILE A 563 18.96 33.35 18.17
CA ILE A 563 19.15 33.93 16.84
C ILE A 563 18.02 34.90 16.48
N ALA A 564 16.77 34.52 16.67
CA ALA A 564 15.61 35.36 16.43
C ALA A 564 15.62 36.64 17.28
N SER A 565 16.20 36.62 18.48
CA SER A 565 16.37 37.82 19.30
C SER A 565 17.45 38.76 18.76
N ARG A 566 18.59 38.22 18.28
CA ARG A 566 19.66 39.01 17.66
C ARG A 566 19.18 39.65 16.35
N VAL A 567 18.52 38.87 15.49
CA VAL A 567 17.98 39.36 14.21
C VAL A 567 16.92 40.44 14.44
N ARG A 568 15.96 40.25 15.34
CA ARG A 568 14.96 41.30 15.67
C ARG A 568 15.62 42.59 16.16
N GLY A 569 16.64 42.50 17.00
CA GLY A 569 17.36 43.67 17.51
C GLY A 569 18.10 44.45 16.41
N ALA A 570 18.72 43.76 15.45
CA ALA A 570 19.43 44.40 14.36
C ALA A 570 18.52 44.99 13.28
N VAL A 571 17.44 44.27 12.90
CA VAL A 571 16.51 44.76 11.86
C VAL A 571 15.75 46.00 12.32
N ALA A 572 15.41 46.11 13.61
CA ALA A 572 14.74 47.28 14.17
C ALA A 572 15.60 48.57 14.15
N ALA A 573 16.91 48.46 13.90
CA ALA A 573 17.82 49.59 13.81
C ALA A 573 18.04 50.10 12.37
N GLU A 574 17.64 49.33 11.36
CA GLU A 574 17.83 49.62 9.92
C GLU A 574 16.49 50.01 9.26
N ASP A 575 16.54 50.70 8.12
CA ASP A 575 15.35 50.95 7.29
C ASP A 575 15.06 49.79 6.33
N PHE A 576 13.87 49.76 5.73
CA PHE A 576 13.47 48.68 4.84
C PHE A 576 14.37 48.52 3.60
N ASP A 577 14.86 49.60 2.98
CA ASP A 577 15.63 49.52 1.73
C ASP A 577 17.10 49.10 1.98
N SER A 578 17.74 49.64 3.02
CA SER A 578 19.04 49.17 3.53
C SER A 578 18.95 47.68 3.89
N PHE A 579 17.92 47.29 4.64
CA PHE A 579 17.73 45.89 5.00
C PHE A 579 17.45 45.01 3.77
N HIS A 580 16.61 45.43 2.83
CA HIS A 580 16.30 44.65 1.62
C HIS A 580 17.57 44.42 0.77
N ARG A 581 18.42 45.44 0.60
CA ARG A 581 19.68 45.33 -0.16
C ARG A 581 20.77 44.55 0.57
N ASN A 582 20.89 44.72 1.90
CA ASN A 582 22.02 44.22 2.69
C ASN A 582 21.64 43.09 3.67
N SER A 583 20.44 42.52 3.56
CA SER A 583 19.86 41.51 4.49
C SER A 583 20.83 40.38 4.86
N ALA A 584 21.55 39.83 3.88
CA ALA A 584 22.55 38.79 4.09
C ALA A 584 23.72 39.22 4.99
N LYS A 585 24.19 40.47 4.85
CA LYS A 585 25.26 41.02 5.70
C LYS A 585 24.72 41.31 7.11
N ILE A 586 23.61 42.06 7.20
CA ILE A 586 23.01 42.50 8.47
C ILE A 586 22.67 41.29 9.37
N ILE A 587 22.07 40.24 8.82
CA ILE A 587 21.72 39.04 9.58
C ILE A 587 22.95 38.26 10.03
N ARG A 588 23.98 38.12 9.18
CA ARG A 588 25.23 37.44 9.58
C ARG A 588 25.97 38.21 10.66
N GLU A 589 26.11 39.53 10.49
CA GLU A 589 26.74 40.43 11.45
C GLU A 589 26.02 40.41 12.81
N ALA A 590 24.68 40.49 12.81
CA ALA A 590 23.87 40.43 14.03
C ALA A 590 24.02 39.11 14.80
N VAL A 591 24.15 37.97 14.10
CA VAL A 591 24.10 36.65 14.74
C VAL A 591 25.48 36.14 15.12
N PHE A 592 26.49 36.28 14.26
CA PHE A 592 27.86 35.85 14.56
C PHE A 592 28.64 36.91 15.35
N GLY A 593 28.33 38.19 15.15
CA GLY A 593 29.08 39.32 15.69
C GLY A 593 30.41 39.55 14.97
N CYS A 594 31.03 40.68 15.25
CA CYS A 594 32.34 41.04 14.71
C CYS A 594 33.49 40.59 15.63
N ASP A 595 34.67 40.41 15.03
CA ASP A 595 35.94 40.28 15.73
C ASP A 595 36.56 41.65 16.05
N GLN A 596 37.65 41.64 16.83
CA GLN A 596 38.37 42.84 17.25
C GLN A 596 38.94 43.67 16.07
N SER A 597 39.00 43.09 14.87
CA SER A 597 39.42 43.73 13.62
C SER A 597 38.25 44.22 12.75
N GLY A 598 37.00 44.04 13.19
CA GLY A 598 35.80 44.48 12.45
C GLY A 598 35.27 43.51 11.39
N GLU A 599 35.90 42.34 11.20
CA GLU A 599 35.38 41.28 10.32
C GLU A 599 34.32 40.43 11.02
N ILE A 600 33.38 39.85 10.24
CA ILE A 600 32.27 39.04 10.75
C ILE A 600 32.79 37.63 11.07
N LYS A 601 32.48 37.11 12.25
CA LYS A 601 32.82 35.73 12.63
C LYS A 601 32.11 34.70 11.75
N ASP A 602 32.79 33.60 11.45
CA ASP A 602 32.20 32.50 10.67
C ASP A 602 31.29 31.56 11.50
N VAL A 603 31.40 31.59 12.84
CA VAL A 603 30.84 30.54 13.70
C VAL A 603 30.27 31.11 15.00
N LEU A 604 29.07 30.67 15.38
CA LEU A 604 28.45 30.92 16.68
C LEU A 604 28.48 29.65 17.53
N ARG A 605 29.23 29.65 18.63
CA ARG A 605 29.36 28.52 19.57
C ARG A 605 28.55 28.76 20.84
N PHE A 606 27.69 27.81 21.20
CA PHE A 606 26.99 27.77 22.48
C PHE A 606 27.84 26.97 23.49
N ALA A 607 28.42 27.67 24.47
CA ALA A 607 29.32 27.05 25.46
C ALA A 607 28.62 26.06 26.40
N ALA A 608 27.30 26.15 26.55
CA ALA A 608 26.52 25.30 27.46
C ALA A 608 26.41 23.84 27.01
N ASN A 609 26.35 23.59 25.69
CA ASN A 609 26.11 22.26 25.10
C ASN A 609 27.03 21.91 23.93
N ASN A 610 28.02 22.75 23.60
CA ASN A 610 28.88 22.61 22.42
C ASN A 610 28.14 22.60 21.07
N LEU A 611 26.94 23.18 21.00
CA LEU A 611 26.29 23.44 19.70
C LEU A 611 27.07 24.51 18.94
N VAL A 612 27.33 24.24 17.66
CA VAL A 612 28.07 25.11 16.74
C VAL A 612 27.18 25.41 15.55
N VAL A 613 26.84 26.69 15.33
CA VAL A 613 26.14 27.18 14.14
C VAL A 613 27.19 27.74 13.18
N THR A 614 27.19 27.26 11.94
CA THR A 614 28.23 27.54 10.92
C THR A 614 27.77 28.45 9.79
N ASN A 615 26.47 28.47 9.48
CA ASN A 615 25.93 29.30 8.42
C ASN A 615 24.45 29.61 8.67
N ILE A 616 23.98 30.72 8.09
CA ILE A 616 22.60 31.19 8.18
C ILE A 616 22.13 31.49 6.76
N ASP A 617 21.30 30.60 6.25
CA ASP A 617 20.70 30.69 4.92
C ASP A 617 19.33 31.36 5.03
N ILE A 618 19.20 32.54 4.44
CA ILE A 618 17.95 33.30 4.36
C ILE A 618 17.15 32.74 3.17
N GLN A 619 16.05 32.03 3.45
CA GLN A 619 15.24 31.35 2.42
C GLN A 619 14.27 32.32 1.72
N SER A 620 13.60 33.18 2.50
CA SER A 620 12.81 34.29 1.96
C SER A 620 12.67 35.42 2.96
N VAL A 621 12.47 36.63 2.43
CA VAL A 621 12.16 37.88 3.14
C VAL A 621 10.88 38.41 2.51
N GLU A 622 9.77 38.33 3.24
CA GLU A 622 8.44 38.67 2.72
C GLU A 622 7.77 39.73 3.59
N PRO A 623 7.27 40.85 3.03
CA PRO A 623 6.46 41.80 3.78
C PRO A 623 5.16 41.14 4.26
N THR A 624 4.84 41.25 5.55
CA THR A 624 3.60 40.70 6.11
C THR A 624 2.37 41.51 5.72
N ASP A 625 2.51 42.81 5.43
CA ASP A 625 1.43 43.65 4.89
C ASP A 625 1.34 43.50 3.35
N ALA A 626 0.15 43.12 2.88
CA ALA A 626 -0.19 43.05 1.47
C ALA A 626 -0.02 44.40 0.76
N LYS A 627 -0.29 45.55 1.41
CA LYS A 627 -0.15 46.87 0.79
C LYS A 627 1.31 47.18 0.43
N THR A 628 2.23 46.83 1.31
CA THR A 628 3.68 47.01 1.11
C THR A 628 4.17 46.13 -0.03
N ARG A 629 3.73 44.87 -0.08
CA ARG A 629 4.02 43.94 -1.19
C ARG A 629 3.50 44.46 -2.53
N ASP A 630 2.26 44.93 -2.60
CA ASP A 630 1.65 45.45 -3.83
C ASP A 630 2.34 46.75 -4.29
N SER A 631 2.85 47.55 -3.35
CA SER A 631 3.64 48.76 -3.64
C SER A 631 5.04 48.43 -4.20
N LEU A 632 5.70 47.40 -3.66
CA LEU A 632 6.95 46.86 -4.21
C LEU A 632 6.76 46.31 -5.62
N GLN A 633 5.67 45.59 -5.88
CA GLN A 633 5.37 45.07 -7.21
C GLN A 633 5.21 46.19 -8.26
N LYS A 634 4.57 47.31 -7.90
CA LYS A 634 4.49 48.50 -8.76
C LYS A 634 5.87 49.13 -9.02
N SER A 635 6.73 49.18 -8.00
CA SER A 635 8.12 49.66 -8.15
C SER A 635 8.92 48.82 -9.15
N VAL A 636 8.83 47.48 -9.05
CA VAL A 636 9.47 46.55 -9.99
C VAL A 636 8.90 46.70 -11.41
N GLN A 637 7.59 46.86 -11.56
CA GLN A 637 6.96 47.11 -12.86
C GLN A 637 7.49 48.40 -13.52
N LEU A 638 7.61 49.49 -12.75
CA LEU A 638 8.18 50.75 -13.22
C LEU A 638 9.67 50.59 -13.61
N ALA A 639 10.45 49.82 -12.86
CA ALA A 639 11.85 49.53 -13.20
C ALA A 639 11.99 48.74 -14.52
N ILE A 640 11.09 47.77 -14.76
CA ILE A 640 11.03 47.03 -16.04
C ILE A 640 10.61 47.97 -17.18
N GLU A 641 9.65 48.88 -16.95
CA GLU A 641 9.23 49.87 -17.94
C GLU A 641 10.36 50.85 -18.30
N ILE A 642 11.09 51.36 -17.30
CA ILE A 642 12.24 52.25 -17.49
C ILE A 642 13.36 51.55 -18.26
N THR A 643 13.71 50.31 -17.90
CA THR A 643 14.76 49.55 -18.62
C THR A 643 14.34 49.19 -20.04
N THR A 644 13.06 48.86 -20.27
CA THR A 644 12.51 48.63 -21.62
C THR A 644 12.56 49.90 -22.46
N LYS A 645 12.10 51.05 -21.94
CA LYS A 645 12.18 52.35 -22.62
C LYS A 645 13.62 52.78 -22.91
N SER A 646 14.55 52.50 -21.99
CA SER A 646 15.98 52.76 -22.18
C SER A 646 16.58 51.90 -23.30
N GLN A 647 16.27 50.60 -23.34
CA GLN A 647 16.67 49.73 -24.44
C GLN A 647 16.03 50.12 -25.78
N GLU A 648 14.76 50.52 -25.79
CA GLU A 648 14.09 51.00 -27.00
C GLU A 648 14.74 52.29 -27.53
N ALA A 649 15.03 53.25 -26.66
CA ALA A 649 15.75 54.48 -27.02
C ALA A 649 17.16 54.17 -27.55
N ALA A 650 17.90 53.28 -26.89
CA ALA A 650 19.22 52.85 -27.36
C ALA A 650 19.16 52.13 -28.73
N ALA A 651 18.13 51.32 -28.97
CA ALA A 651 17.92 50.66 -30.26
C ALA A 651 17.52 51.66 -31.36
N ARG A 652 16.67 52.64 -31.06
CA ARG A 652 16.31 53.74 -31.97
C ARG A 652 17.54 54.56 -32.36
N HIS A 653 18.33 55.04 -31.39
CA HIS A 653 19.57 55.77 -31.66
C HIS A 653 20.63 54.91 -32.38
N GLY A 654 20.71 53.61 -32.07
CA GLY A 654 21.56 52.65 -32.77
C GLY A 654 21.17 52.48 -34.24
N LYS A 655 19.87 52.51 -34.56
CA LYS A 655 19.34 52.53 -35.93
C LYS A 655 19.65 53.86 -36.62
N GLU A 656 19.33 54.98 -36.01
CA GLU A 656 19.60 56.33 -36.54
C GLU A 656 21.08 56.52 -36.90
N ARG A 657 21.99 56.06 -36.03
CA ARG A 657 23.43 56.11 -36.30
C ARG A 657 23.83 55.27 -37.52
N LYS A 658 23.28 54.06 -37.67
CA LYS A 658 23.52 53.19 -38.83
C LYS A 658 22.94 53.78 -40.11
N ASP A 659 21.74 54.34 -40.07
CA ASP A 659 21.09 55.00 -41.21
C ASP A 659 21.91 56.22 -41.66
N GLN A 660 22.46 57.00 -40.72
CA GLN A 660 23.32 58.14 -41.04
C GLN A 660 24.70 57.72 -41.56
N GLU A 661 25.30 56.64 -41.02
CA GLU A 661 26.54 56.06 -41.54
C GLU A 661 26.35 55.52 -42.97
N ALA A 662 25.23 54.86 -43.24
CA ALA A 662 24.87 54.36 -44.57
C ALA A 662 24.66 55.51 -45.57
N LYS A 663 23.95 56.58 -45.18
CA LYS A 663 23.82 57.81 -45.99
C LYS A 663 25.18 58.44 -46.30
N GLY A 664 26.03 58.61 -45.30
CA GLY A 664 27.38 59.18 -45.48
C GLY A 664 28.27 58.32 -46.39
N LYS A 665 28.18 56.98 -46.28
CA LYS A 665 28.86 56.04 -47.20
C LYS A 665 28.33 56.15 -48.63
N LEU A 666 27.01 56.23 -48.81
CA LEU A 666 26.37 56.38 -50.12
C LEU A 666 26.72 57.72 -50.78
N GLU A 667 26.73 58.82 -50.03
CA GLU A 667 27.16 60.13 -50.54
C GLU A 667 28.64 60.16 -50.91
N ARG A 668 29.50 59.52 -50.10
CA ARG A 668 30.92 59.35 -50.43
C ARG A 668 31.12 58.51 -51.70
N GLN A 669 30.37 57.43 -51.90
CA GLN A 669 30.39 56.67 -53.15
C GLN A 669 29.95 57.54 -54.34
N LYS A 670 28.79 58.21 -54.24
CA LYS A 670 28.32 59.15 -55.29
C LYS A 670 29.34 60.25 -55.62
N LEU A 671 30.13 60.72 -54.65
CA LEU A 671 31.22 61.66 -54.89
C LEU A 671 32.42 61.02 -55.58
N LEU A 672 32.81 59.79 -55.21
CA LEU A 672 33.86 59.03 -55.91
C LEU A 672 33.46 58.73 -57.35
N ASP A 673 32.24 58.26 -57.60
CA ASP A 673 31.69 58.02 -58.94
C ASP A 673 31.73 59.31 -59.79
N LYS A 674 31.31 60.45 -59.21
CA LYS A 674 31.42 61.77 -59.86
C LYS A 674 32.86 62.17 -60.14
N ILE A 675 33.81 61.88 -59.24
CA ILE A 675 35.23 62.15 -59.46
C ILE A 675 35.78 61.28 -60.59
N GLU A 676 35.35 60.03 -60.72
CA GLU A 676 35.74 59.16 -61.83
C GLU A 676 35.13 59.63 -63.17
N VAL A 677 33.86 60.04 -63.17
CA VAL A 677 33.22 60.68 -64.33
C VAL A 677 33.95 61.96 -64.74
N GLU A 678 34.27 62.86 -63.80
CA GLU A 678 35.03 64.09 -64.12
C GLU A 678 36.48 63.80 -64.52
N ARG A 679 37.13 62.73 -64.03
CA ARG A 679 38.43 62.26 -64.52
C ARG A 679 38.37 61.70 -65.95
N ALA A 680 37.30 61.00 -66.30
CA ALA A 680 37.07 60.55 -67.67
C ALA A 680 36.76 61.74 -68.60
N LYS A 681 35.93 62.67 -68.13
CA LYS A 681 35.53 63.88 -68.84
C LYS A 681 36.69 64.87 -69.04
N THR A 682 37.60 65.03 -68.08
CA THR A 682 38.82 65.85 -68.26
C THR A 682 39.75 65.24 -69.30
N LYS A 683 39.97 63.91 -69.30
CA LYS A 683 40.70 63.22 -70.38
C LYS A 683 40.02 63.38 -71.74
N TRP A 684 38.68 63.29 -71.78
CA TRP A 684 37.91 63.50 -73.00
C TRP A 684 38.00 64.96 -73.49
N LEU A 685 37.91 65.95 -72.60
CA LEU A 685 38.10 67.36 -72.90
C LEU A 685 39.53 67.66 -73.37
N GLU A 686 40.56 67.02 -72.81
CA GLU A 686 41.93 67.12 -73.35
C GLU A 686 42.03 66.57 -74.77
N LEU A 687 41.41 65.42 -75.06
CA LEU A 687 41.40 64.83 -76.39
C LEU A 687 40.57 65.68 -77.37
N GLN A 688 39.45 66.24 -76.93
CA GLN A 688 38.64 67.18 -77.69
C GLN A 688 39.45 68.44 -77.99
N ALA A 689 40.06 69.08 -76.99
CA ALA A 689 40.88 70.29 -77.18
C ALA A 689 42.10 70.02 -78.07
N LYS A 690 42.72 68.83 -78.00
CA LYS A 690 43.76 68.41 -78.96
C LYS A 690 43.20 68.26 -80.37
N SER A 691 42.02 67.67 -80.53
CA SER A 691 41.35 67.51 -81.83
C SER A 691 40.92 68.86 -82.41
N GLU A 692 40.39 69.77 -81.59
CA GLU A 692 40.02 71.14 -81.95
C GLU A 692 41.25 71.98 -82.29
N ALA A 693 42.36 71.83 -81.56
CA ALA A 693 43.63 72.48 -81.89
C ALA A 693 44.21 71.97 -83.23
N VAL A 694 44.13 70.66 -83.49
CA VAL A 694 44.51 70.07 -84.79
C VAL A 694 43.58 70.54 -85.90
N GLN A 695 42.27 70.65 -85.66
CA GLN A 695 41.29 71.15 -86.62
C GLN A 695 41.50 72.64 -86.92
N ALA A 696 41.65 73.48 -85.90
CA ALA A 696 41.88 74.92 -86.05
C ALA A 696 43.25 75.20 -86.69
N SER A 697 44.30 74.44 -86.33
CA SER A 697 45.60 74.51 -86.98
C SER A 697 45.54 74.05 -88.44
N GLY A 698 44.86 72.92 -88.71
CA GLY A 698 44.66 72.38 -90.05
C GLY A 698 43.89 73.35 -90.95
N GLN A 699 42.80 73.94 -90.45
CA GLN A 699 42.05 74.98 -91.13
C GLN A 699 42.90 76.23 -91.37
N SER A 700 43.58 76.75 -90.33
CA SER A 700 44.44 77.94 -90.46
C SER A 700 45.57 77.74 -91.47
N VAL A 701 46.20 76.56 -91.48
CA VAL A 701 47.26 76.21 -92.44
C VAL A 701 46.70 76.01 -93.84
N ALA A 702 45.52 75.42 -93.99
CA ALA A 702 44.85 75.27 -95.28
C ALA A 702 44.43 76.63 -95.87
N GLU A 703 43.81 77.50 -95.07
CA GLU A 703 43.43 78.85 -95.46
C GLU A 703 44.67 79.70 -95.77
N ALA A 704 45.73 79.63 -94.97
CA ALA A 704 46.98 80.34 -95.24
C ALA A 704 47.66 79.86 -96.53
N LYS A 705 47.68 78.54 -96.80
CA LYS A 705 48.20 77.99 -98.07
C LYS A 705 47.34 78.41 -99.26
N ALA A 706 46.02 78.24 -99.18
CA ALA A 706 45.11 78.65 -100.24
C ALA A 706 45.20 80.16 -100.54
N LYS A 707 45.35 80.99 -99.51
CA LYS A 707 45.56 82.43 -99.67
C LYS A 707 46.93 82.78 -100.25
N ALA A 708 47.99 82.06 -99.88
CA ALA A 708 49.32 82.23 -100.48
C ALA A 708 49.35 81.79 -101.96
N GLU A 709 48.68 80.69 -102.33
CA GLU A 709 48.51 80.26 -103.72
C GLU A 709 47.64 81.26 -104.51
N SER A 710 46.55 81.77 -103.92
CA SER A 710 45.73 82.83 -104.53
C SER A 710 46.55 84.08 -104.81
N LEU A 711 47.36 84.54 -103.85
CA LEU A 711 48.24 85.70 -104.01
C LEU A 711 49.34 85.45 -105.07
N LEU A 712 49.88 84.24 -105.16
CA LEU A 712 50.82 83.88 -106.23
C LEU A 712 50.17 83.98 -107.61
N ILE A 713 48.94 83.47 -107.76
CA ILE A 713 48.16 83.55 -109.00
C ILE A 713 47.80 85.01 -109.34
N GLU A 714 47.42 85.83 -108.35
CA GLU A 714 47.17 87.27 -108.52
C GLU A 714 48.43 87.99 -108.98
N VAL A 715 49.58 87.80 -108.32
CA VAL A 715 50.86 88.43 -108.70
C VAL A 715 51.31 87.98 -110.11
N GLU A 716 51.17 86.70 -110.46
CA GLU A 716 51.42 86.25 -111.83
C GLU A 716 50.48 86.90 -112.86
N SER A 717 49.20 87.05 -112.51
CA SER A 717 48.18 87.68 -113.35
C SER A 717 48.48 89.17 -113.54
N GLU A 718 48.83 89.89 -112.47
CA GLU A 718 49.25 91.30 -112.52
C GLU A 718 50.52 91.47 -113.35
N LEU A 719 51.52 90.58 -113.20
CA LEU A 719 52.75 90.64 -113.98
C LEU A 719 52.47 90.40 -115.49
N LYS A 720 51.59 89.44 -115.82
CA LYS A 720 51.10 89.23 -117.20
C LYS A 720 50.31 90.44 -117.71
N GLN A 721 49.43 91.03 -116.91
CA GLN A 721 48.70 92.26 -117.26
C GLN A 721 49.64 93.45 -117.47
N ALA A 722 50.65 93.63 -116.62
CA ALA A 722 51.65 94.69 -116.73
C ALA A 722 52.48 94.52 -118.01
N GLN A 723 52.89 93.30 -118.36
CA GLN A 723 53.55 93.01 -119.64
C GLN A 723 52.64 93.34 -120.84
N ILE A 724 51.35 93.03 -120.78
CA ILE A 724 50.38 93.36 -121.84
C ILE A 724 50.16 94.87 -121.92
N ARG A 725 50.00 95.57 -120.79
CA ARG A 725 49.88 97.04 -120.72
C ARG A 725 51.13 97.74 -121.26
N ALA A 726 52.33 97.25 -120.93
CA ALA A 726 53.58 97.78 -121.47
C ALA A 726 53.71 97.55 -122.99
N LYS A 727 53.29 96.38 -123.50
CA LYS A 727 53.21 96.13 -124.95
C LYS A 727 52.21 97.06 -125.64
N ALA A 728 51.02 97.24 -125.06
CA ALA A 728 50.00 98.15 -125.57
C ALA A 728 50.48 99.60 -125.59
N TYR A 729 51.07 100.07 -124.48
CA TYR A 729 51.64 101.43 -124.37
C TYR A 729 52.77 101.67 -125.37
N ARG A 730 53.63 100.67 -125.61
CA ARG A 730 54.66 100.74 -126.65
C ARG A 730 54.04 100.89 -128.04
N ILE A 731 53.00 100.12 -128.36
CA ILE A 731 52.30 100.21 -129.66
C ILE A 731 51.61 101.58 -129.83
N THR A 732 50.97 102.11 -128.78
CA THR A 732 50.36 103.44 -128.85
C THR A 732 51.40 104.53 -129.02
N ALA A 733 52.51 104.49 -128.27
CA ALA A 733 53.60 105.45 -128.37
C ALA A 733 54.31 105.38 -129.75
N GLU A 734 54.55 104.19 -130.30
CA GLU A 734 55.09 104.02 -131.66
C GLU A 734 54.13 104.59 -132.73
N SER A 735 52.82 104.44 -132.55
CA SER A 735 51.79 105.01 -133.44
C SER A 735 51.69 106.54 -133.33
N GLU A 736 51.75 107.09 -132.11
CA GLU A 736 51.76 108.54 -131.87
C GLU A 736 53.02 109.20 -132.42
N LEU A 737 54.19 108.60 -132.21
CA LEU A 737 55.46 109.09 -132.78
C LEU A 737 55.44 109.03 -134.31
N LYS A 738 54.79 108.02 -134.90
CA LYS A 738 54.60 107.94 -136.35
C LYS A 738 53.66 109.03 -136.88
N LYS A 739 52.55 109.32 -136.18
CA LYS A 739 51.67 110.48 -136.49
C LYS A 739 52.41 111.82 -136.36
N GLN A 740 53.19 112.00 -135.30
CA GLN A 740 53.95 113.24 -135.08
C GLN A 740 55.01 113.44 -136.17
N LYS A 741 55.77 112.40 -136.56
CA LYS A 741 56.71 112.48 -137.69
C LYS A 741 56.00 112.90 -138.97
N GLN A 742 54.91 112.23 -139.36
CA GLN A 742 54.13 112.59 -140.55
C GLN A 742 53.62 114.03 -140.50
N LYS A 743 53.20 114.53 -139.33
CA LYS A 743 52.80 115.93 -139.14
C LYS A 743 53.98 116.89 -139.36
N TYR A 744 55.12 116.63 -138.74
CA TYR A 744 56.31 117.47 -138.87
C TYR A 744 56.89 117.45 -140.29
N ASP A 745 56.89 116.30 -140.97
CA ASP A 745 57.33 116.19 -142.36
C ASP A 745 56.46 117.07 -143.29
N LEU A 746 55.14 117.08 -143.08
CA LEU A 746 54.20 117.96 -143.80
C LEU A 746 54.39 119.44 -143.47
N GLU A 747 54.58 119.80 -142.19
CA GLU A 747 54.88 121.18 -141.78
C GLU A 747 56.20 121.68 -142.41
N LEU A 748 57.21 120.80 -142.52
CA LEU A 748 58.53 121.12 -143.08
C LEU A 748 58.48 121.21 -144.62
N GLU A 749 57.70 120.37 -145.30
CA GLU A 749 57.40 120.55 -146.74
C GLU A 749 56.66 121.87 -147.01
N PHE A 750 55.65 122.20 -146.19
CA PHE A 750 54.90 123.44 -146.33
C PHE A 750 55.79 124.67 -146.15
N ALA A 751 56.60 124.71 -145.09
CA ALA A 751 57.56 125.80 -144.84
C ALA A 751 58.60 125.94 -145.95
N LYS A 752 59.12 124.84 -146.52
CA LYS A 752 60.03 124.88 -147.67
C LYS A 752 59.38 125.52 -148.90
N ARG A 753 58.17 125.08 -149.26
CA ARG A 753 57.41 125.66 -150.40
C ARG A 753 57.09 127.13 -150.18
N GLN A 754 56.73 127.52 -148.96
CA GLN A 754 56.45 128.92 -148.63
C GLN A 754 57.69 129.80 -148.79
N ASN A 755 58.84 129.36 -148.29
CA ASN A 755 60.11 130.08 -148.44
C ASN A 755 60.55 130.19 -149.92
N GLU A 756 60.39 129.13 -150.72
CA GLU A 756 60.64 129.19 -152.18
C GLU A 756 59.70 130.18 -152.89
N LEU A 757 58.44 130.26 -152.47
CA LEU A 757 57.47 131.23 -152.99
C LEU A 757 57.84 132.68 -152.63
N GLU A 758 58.34 132.92 -151.41
CA GLU A 758 58.81 134.25 -151.00
C GLU A 758 60.09 134.67 -151.74
N ILE A 759 61.05 133.77 -151.91
CA ILE A 759 62.28 134.01 -152.68
C ILE A 759 61.96 134.33 -154.15
N THR A 760 61.03 133.59 -154.76
CA THR A 760 60.62 133.83 -156.16
C THR A 760 59.85 135.14 -156.31
N LYS A 761 58.92 135.46 -155.39
CA LYS A 761 58.23 136.75 -155.34
C LYS A 761 59.20 137.93 -155.19
N ALA A 762 60.17 137.84 -154.27
CA ALA A 762 61.17 138.88 -154.05
C ALA A 762 62.06 139.11 -155.29
N ARG A 763 62.47 138.04 -155.98
CA ARG A 763 63.20 138.13 -157.26
C ARG A 763 62.40 138.84 -158.34
N GLN A 764 61.14 138.46 -158.55
CA GLN A 764 60.29 139.07 -159.58
C GLN A 764 60.01 140.56 -159.33
N VAL A 765 59.80 140.96 -158.07
CA VAL A 765 59.65 142.38 -157.71
C VAL A 765 60.92 143.16 -158.01
N ALA A 766 62.10 142.64 -157.64
CA ALA A 766 63.38 143.29 -157.93
C ALA A 766 63.65 143.39 -159.44
N GLU A 767 63.36 142.34 -160.23
CA GLU A 767 63.47 142.39 -161.69
C GLU A 767 62.55 143.46 -162.30
N ALA A 768 61.26 143.48 -161.92
CA ALA A 768 60.31 144.47 -162.42
C ALA A 768 60.70 145.92 -162.07
N GLU A 769 61.27 146.15 -160.89
CA GLU A 769 61.71 147.46 -160.43
C GLU A 769 62.97 147.93 -161.17
N THR A 770 63.95 147.04 -161.38
CA THR A 770 65.12 147.34 -162.23
C THR A 770 64.71 147.59 -163.69
N GLU A 771 63.76 146.84 -164.25
CA GLU A 771 63.18 147.10 -165.58
C GLU A 771 62.52 148.48 -165.65
N ARG A 772 61.69 148.85 -164.67
CA ARG A 772 61.03 150.16 -164.62
C ARG A 772 62.06 151.30 -164.64
N ILE A 773 63.09 151.21 -163.80
CA ILE A 773 64.17 152.20 -163.75
C ILE A 773 64.92 152.25 -165.09
N ARG A 774 65.24 151.09 -165.69
CA ARG A 774 65.94 150.99 -166.97
C ARG A 774 65.15 151.62 -168.12
N ARG A 775 63.84 151.37 -168.20
CA ARG A 775 62.94 151.99 -169.20
C ARG A 775 62.86 153.51 -169.01
N MET A 776 62.77 153.98 -167.77
CA MET A 776 62.72 155.40 -167.43
C MET A 776 64.01 156.15 -167.80
N VAL A 777 65.19 155.56 -167.55
CA VAL A 777 66.49 156.13 -167.93
C VAL A 777 66.69 156.12 -169.45
N ASN A 778 66.28 155.04 -170.14
CA ASN A 778 66.43 154.94 -171.59
C ASN A 778 65.56 155.93 -172.37
N ALA A 779 64.30 156.13 -171.96
CA ALA A 779 63.33 156.91 -172.72
C ALA A 779 63.68 158.40 -172.84
N ILE A 780 64.34 158.97 -171.82
CA ILE A 780 64.79 160.36 -171.88
C ILE A 780 66.05 160.48 -172.74
N GLY A 781 66.87 159.43 -172.85
CA GLY A 781 68.10 159.41 -173.66
C GLY A 781 69.32 159.97 -172.93
N ARG A 782 70.51 159.39 -173.18
CA ARG A 782 71.72 159.67 -172.38
C ARG A 782 72.24 161.10 -172.56
N GLU A 783 72.29 161.58 -173.80
CA GLU A 783 72.70 162.96 -174.12
C GLU A 783 71.63 163.97 -173.66
N THR A 784 70.36 163.58 -173.65
CA THR A 784 69.23 164.42 -173.23
C THR A 784 69.04 164.51 -171.71
N ILE A 785 69.29 163.46 -170.91
CA ILE A 785 69.35 163.61 -169.42
C ILE A 785 70.53 164.50 -169.03
N VAL A 786 71.68 164.41 -169.72
CA VAL A 786 72.83 165.29 -169.45
C VAL A 786 72.49 166.76 -169.76
N ALA A 787 71.72 167.02 -170.82
CA ALA A 787 71.17 168.36 -171.09
C ALA A 787 70.17 168.82 -170.01
N ILE A 788 69.28 167.93 -169.52
CA ILE A 788 68.35 168.24 -168.42
C ILE A 788 69.11 168.50 -167.10
N ALA A 789 70.23 167.82 -166.87
CA ALA A 789 71.13 168.08 -165.74
C ALA A 789 71.92 169.40 -165.88
N GLN A 790 72.05 169.95 -167.10
CA GLN A 790 72.64 171.27 -167.37
C GLN A 790 71.61 172.42 -167.35
N ALA A 791 70.31 172.14 -167.25
CA ALA A 791 69.26 173.16 -167.32
C ALA A 791 69.13 174.10 -166.09
N GLY A 792 69.98 173.91 -165.06
CA GLY A 792 69.97 174.71 -163.82
C GLY A 792 70.47 176.16 -163.93
N PRO A 793 71.67 176.45 -164.49
CA PRO A 793 72.36 177.72 -164.20
C PRO A 793 71.94 178.95 -165.02
N GLU A 794 71.55 178.80 -166.29
CA GLU A 794 71.37 179.99 -167.18
C GLU A 794 70.01 180.69 -167.04
N LEU A 795 68.92 179.95 -166.77
CA LEU A 795 67.59 180.57 -166.61
C LEU A 795 67.50 181.40 -165.32
N GLN A 796 68.21 180.98 -164.27
CA GLN A 796 68.34 181.73 -163.03
C GLN A 796 69.19 183.01 -163.20
N ALA A 797 70.07 183.10 -164.20
CA ALA A 797 70.94 184.26 -164.39
C ALA A 797 70.31 185.42 -165.21
N LYS A 798 69.40 185.15 -166.17
CA LYS A 798 68.84 186.19 -167.05
C LYS A 798 67.57 186.90 -166.56
N LEU A 799 66.82 186.33 -165.60
CA LEU A 799 65.66 187.02 -165.00
C LEU A 799 66.05 187.96 -163.84
N LEU A 800 67.26 187.82 -163.30
CA LEU A 800 67.85 188.65 -162.22
C LEU A 800 68.15 190.12 -162.61
N GLY A 801 67.67 190.63 -163.75
CA GLY A 801 67.97 191.98 -164.23
C GLY A 801 66.83 192.80 -164.84
N GLY A 802 65.61 192.25 -164.97
CA GLY A 802 64.56 192.85 -165.81
C GLY A 802 63.55 193.79 -165.12
N LEU A 803 63.17 193.52 -163.87
CA LEU A 803 62.04 194.20 -163.18
C LEU A 803 62.31 194.62 -161.71
N GLY A 804 63.56 194.52 -161.25
CA GLY A 804 64.05 195.07 -159.97
C GLY A 804 64.01 194.12 -158.76
N LEU A 805 64.84 194.44 -157.73
CA LEU A 805 65.00 193.80 -156.40
C LEU A 805 66.08 192.68 -156.24
N LYS A 806 66.11 192.02 -155.06
CA LYS A 806 67.23 191.29 -154.41
C LYS A 806 66.85 189.80 -154.13
N GLY A 807 67.73 188.85 -153.77
CA GLY A 807 69.15 188.84 -153.36
C GLY A 807 69.79 187.42 -153.52
N TYR A 808 70.81 187.04 -152.74
CA TYR A 808 71.73 185.91 -153.10
C TYR A 808 72.20 184.94 -151.97
N LEU A 809 72.32 183.63 -152.31
CA LEU A 809 73.50 182.71 -152.34
C LEU A 809 74.76 182.97 -151.43
N ILE A 810 75.68 182.04 -151.06
CA ILE A 810 76.12 180.68 -151.53
C ILE A 810 76.78 179.87 -150.37
N THR A 811 76.87 178.52 -150.42
CA THR A 811 78.05 177.73 -149.96
C THR A 811 78.34 176.47 -150.81
N ASP A 812 79.62 176.07 -150.84
CA ASP A 812 80.30 175.10 -151.73
C ASP A 812 79.98 173.60 -151.42
N GLY A 813 79.73 172.69 -152.37
CA GLY A 813 79.58 172.85 -153.82
C GLY A 813 79.43 171.54 -154.63
N LYS A 814 79.68 170.37 -154.02
CA LYS A 814 79.34 169.04 -154.59
C LYS A 814 78.84 168.06 -153.50
N SER A 815 77.59 167.61 -153.41
CA SER A 815 76.31 167.98 -154.07
C SER A 815 75.14 167.49 -153.18
N PRO A 816 73.91 168.01 -153.35
CA PRO A 816 73.25 168.89 -152.39
C PRO A 816 72.84 168.25 -151.04
N VAL A 817 72.94 169.02 -149.95
CA VAL A 817 72.34 168.67 -148.65
C VAL A 817 70.85 169.00 -148.68
N ASN A 818 69.99 168.06 -148.27
CA ASN A 818 68.54 168.29 -148.17
C ASN A 818 68.05 168.22 -146.72
N LEU A 819 67.71 169.37 -146.14
CA LEU A 819 67.36 169.57 -144.71
C LEU A 819 65.92 169.16 -144.34
N PHE A 820 65.22 168.39 -145.18
CA PHE A 820 63.76 168.19 -145.05
C PHE A 820 63.31 167.05 -144.11
N ASN A 821 64.08 165.97 -143.94
CA ASN A 821 63.59 164.80 -143.18
C ASN A 821 63.57 164.98 -141.64
N THR A 822 64.16 166.04 -141.11
CA THR A 822 64.13 166.33 -139.66
C THR A 822 62.81 167.00 -139.21
N ALA A 823 61.90 167.36 -140.13
CA ALA A 823 60.72 168.16 -139.83
C ALA A 823 59.36 167.41 -139.85
N GLN A 824 59.29 166.17 -140.34
CA GLN A 824 58.09 165.31 -140.20
C GLN A 824 58.24 164.21 -139.15
N SER A 825 59.45 163.98 -138.62
CA SER A 825 59.75 163.06 -137.51
C SER A 825 59.23 163.54 -136.13
N MET A 826 58.16 164.33 -136.10
CA MET A 826 57.53 164.93 -134.91
C MET A 826 55.99 164.83 -134.90
N LEU A 827 55.35 164.24 -135.94
CA LEU A 827 53.90 164.09 -136.04
C LEU A 827 53.56 162.64 -136.44
N GLY A 828 53.00 161.87 -135.50
CA GLY A 828 52.91 160.40 -135.60
C GLY A 828 51.65 159.84 -136.27
N GLY A 829 51.66 158.52 -136.47
CA GLY A 829 50.53 157.71 -136.95
C GLY A 829 50.93 156.23 -137.05
N SER A 830 50.09 155.32 -136.54
CA SER A 830 50.45 153.92 -136.29
C SER A 830 49.88 152.91 -137.31
N SER A 831 50.62 151.83 -137.52
CA SER A 831 50.11 150.47 -137.79
C SER A 831 51.20 149.47 -137.35
N LYS A 832 51.01 148.73 -136.25
CA LYS A 832 50.39 147.38 -136.21
C LYS A 832 50.96 146.42 -137.27
N GLU A 833 51.70 145.43 -136.74
CA GLU A 833 51.49 143.97 -136.91
C GLU A 833 51.39 143.41 -138.36
N HIS A 834 51.96 142.26 -138.69
CA HIS A 834 51.78 140.96 -138.02
C HIS A 834 52.83 139.93 -138.45
N SER A 835 53.03 138.94 -137.59
CA SER A 835 52.68 137.54 -137.92
C SER A 835 52.25 136.83 -136.64
#